data_AF-W9L705-F1
#
_entry.id   AF-W9L705-F1
#
_cell.length_a   1.000
_cell.length_b   1.000
_cell.length_c   1.000
_cell.angle_alpha   90.00
_cell.angle_beta   90.00
_cell.angle_gamma   90.00
#
_symmetry.space_group_name_H-M   'P 1'
#
loop_
_entity.id
_entity.type
_entity.pdbx_description
1 polymer ?
#
loop_
_entity_poly.entity_id
_entity_poly.type
_entity_poly.pdbx_seq_one_letter_code
_entity_poly.pdbx_strand_id
1 'polypeptide(L)'
;MSSDSMKPPIISLSVPRTSEQLELEPISPQSLVSKFWSDYHSQAPRKVISVLPPILYESLADSELPSPTPKALSYEEAAQQCRSDVWAIIKECERTNNKFSDPEFDIEKDFASYDHNCLFGIERACDDDDEEQCAKPRSVHRIPWIFENPEFVANDFISDIKQGTCGNCWWLAALASVRLRKQLMEKICVARDEDCGVYGFVFYRDGGWISTVVDDNLYLTEEDFDQDVYDGTGKRARLYKKQKQTGSEALFFSKCGGANETWVPLLEKAFAKIHGDYAALDYGWAGTAVEDLTGGVTTVIQGDRVLRKERLWRELLGSGEGDFLFSLSTGSQGNKYRNGLILRHDYSILHAVQIEDELGNTVSLVKIRNPWGEKSPSGHGEWGGAWSDGSEEWTPFMMKKLRHKFRDDGTFWMSFHDMLENFRWIYRTRLFDKRWTATQRWMSVGVPWLGGYLKKRFIVEVQQEGMVVLVLSQLDDRYFQDLKGQYEFILHFTVRSLGSKTPICQAHPVHQLHRRSVNCEVMLAPGTYEVIPEIIAERDEQSMPVEKVVRMAARTNPEKLRQVGKQYDLAHAKAGAVKVKKPSNGAESLMDGMSAFSEAKARSVLDASGTRPGTDTESETDSDSELECSTRSSKEQPWNAVCIIGLRVLAQNAGTSITISGEP
;
A
#
# COMPACT_ATOMS: atom_id res chain seq x y z
N MET A 1 39.89 46.88 78.81
CA MET A 1 39.38 45.87 79.76
C MET A 1 37.94 46.23 80.05
N SER A 2 37.02 45.28 79.86
CA SER A 2 35.68 45.19 80.46
C SER A 2 34.67 46.33 80.28
N SER A 3 33.39 45.89 80.26
CA SER A 3 32.16 46.59 80.70
C SER A 3 31.63 47.75 79.83
N ASP A 4 30.33 47.95 79.66
CA ASP A 4 29.12 47.13 79.80
C ASP A 4 27.93 48.00 79.38
N SER A 5 26.77 47.35 79.23
CA SER A 5 25.40 47.86 79.38
C SER A 5 24.76 48.66 78.23
N MET A 6 23.69 48.17 77.56
CA MET A 6 22.30 47.94 78.04
C MET A 6 21.68 49.23 78.61
N LYS A 7 20.49 49.71 78.21
CA LYS A 7 19.22 49.02 77.88
C LYS A 7 18.20 50.04 77.28
N PRO A 8 17.04 49.58 76.74
CA PRO A 8 16.02 50.32 75.98
C PRO A 8 14.87 50.81 76.91
N PRO A 9 13.69 51.38 76.48
CA PRO A 9 12.62 50.74 75.66
C PRO A 9 11.86 51.67 74.64
N ILE A 10 11.26 51.15 73.54
CA ILE A 10 9.81 50.85 73.25
C ILE A 10 8.92 52.15 73.23
N ILE A 11 8.12 52.53 72.21
CA ILE A 11 6.87 51.91 71.69
C ILE A 11 6.51 52.42 70.28
N SER A 12 6.05 51.46 69.48
CA SER A 12 5.47 51.45 68.14
C SER A 12 4.11 52.17 67.97
N LEU A 13 3.83 52.66 66.77
CA LEU A 13 2.48 52.58 66.17
C LEU A 13 2.61 52.21 64.68
N SER A 14 1.95 51.11 64.35
CA SER A 14 1.96 50.34 63.10
C SER A 14 1.07 50.93 62.00
N VAL A 15 1.43 50.67 60.73
CA VAL A 15 0.45 50.45 59.66
C VAL A 15 0.90 49.21 58.85
N PRO A 16 0.03 48.20 58.62
CA PRO A 16 0.39 46.98 57.93
C PRO A 16 0.23 47.15 56.41
N ARG A 17 1.12 46.51 55.64
CA ARG A 17 0.82 46.09 54.27
C ARG A 17 1.15 44.61 54.13
N THR A 18 0.09 43.82 54.10
CA THR A 18 0.09 42.48 53.52
C THR A 18 0.32 42.58 52.03
N SER A 19 1.43 42.04 51.56
CA SER A 19 1.54 41.48 50.22
C SER A 19 2.60 40.39 50.28
N GLU A 20 2.16 39.13 50.40
CA GLU A 20 2.97 37.99 49.98
C GLU A 20 3.17 38.14 48.46
N GLN A 21 4.26 38.80 48.07
CA GLN A 21 4.80 38.67 46.74
C GLN A 21 5.53 37.32 46.72
N LEU A 22 4.89 36.32 46.14
CA LEU A 22 5.57 35.13 45.64
C LEU A 22 6.57 35.61 44.56
N GLU A 23 7.82 35.78 44.96
CA GLU A 23 8.93 35.98 44.03
C GLU A 23 9.07 34.70 43.19
N LEU A 24 8.49 34.70 41.99
CA LEU A 24 8.76 33.70 40.96
C LEU A 24 10.22 33.88 40.53
N GLU A 25 11.10 32.95 40.93
CA GLU A 25 12.47 32.95 40.45
C GLU A 25 12.51 32.96 38.91
N PRO A 26 13.40 33.76 38.30
CA PRO A 26 13.49 33.84 36.85
C PRO A 26 13.93 32.47 36.29
N ILE A 27 13.02 31.80 35.60
CA ILE A 27 13.28 30.53 34.93
C ILE A 27 14.36 30.76 33.87
N SER A 28 15.49 30.06 33.98
CA SER A 28 16.56 30.19 32.99
C SER A 28 16.08 29.73 31.60
N PRO A 29 16.56 30.34 30.48
CA PRO A 29 16.23 29.88 29.14
C PRO A 29 16.51 28.38 28.92
N GLN A 30 17.57 27.85 29.54
CA GLN A 30 17.90 26.43 29.46
C GLN A 30 16.86 25.56 30.18
N SER A 31 16.33 26.01 31.31
CA SER A 31 15.26 25.31 32.04
C SER A 31 13.96 25.24 31.22
N LEU A 32 13.64 26.31 30.47
CA LEU A 32 12.49 26.31 29.55
C LEU A 32 12.68 25.27 28.43
N VAL A 33 13.86 25.22 27.81
CA VAL A 33 14.18 24.24 26.76
C VAL A 33 14.16 22.81 27.31
N SER A 34 14.74 22.56 28.49
CA SER A 34 14.71 21.23 29.11
C SER A 34 13.29 20.77 29.45
N LYS A 35 12.43 21.69 29.92
CA LYS A 35 11.02 21.41 30.16
C LYS A 35 10.26 21.11 28.86
N PHE A 36 10.52 21.87 27.79
CA PHE A 36 9.96 21.58 26.48
C PHE A 36 10.31 20.15 26.06
N TRP A 37 11.57 19.72 26.13
CA TRP A 37 11.96 18.37 25.75
C TRP A 37 11.36 17.29 26.65
N SER A 38 11.20 17.54 27.95
CA SER A 38 10.53 16.58 28.84
C SER A 38 9.06 16.39 28.51
N ASP A 39 8.40 17.45 28.05
CA ASP A 39 6.97 17.46 27.74
C ASP A 39 6.71 16.99 26.29
N TYR A 40 7.63 17.28 25.38
CA TYR A 40 7.53 16.94 23.96
C TYR A 40 7.72 15.44 23.72
N HIS A 41 8.47 14.70 24.55
CA HIS A 41 8.64 13.27 24.37
C HIS A 41 7.61 12.45 25.13
N SER A 42 6.96 11.48 24.46
CA SER A 42 6.15 10.49 25.17
C SER A 42 7.03 9.66 26.11
N GLN A 43 6.65 9.58 27.38
CA GLN A 43 7.37 8.77 28.38
C GLN A 43 7.27 7.27 28.12
N ALA A 44 6.24 6.83 27.40
CA ALA A 44 6.05 5.45 26.99
C ALA A 44 5.45 5.43 25.58
N PRO A 45 6.28 5.57 24.53
CA PRO A 45 5.79 5.58 23.16
C PRO A 45 5.04 4.28 22.86
N ARG A 46 3.82 4.39 22.36
CA ARG A 46 2.95 3.26 22.02
C ARG A 46 2.23 3.54 20.71
N LYS A 47 2.26 2.56 19.82
CA LYS A 47 1.38 2.54 18.63
C LYS A 47 0.00 2.04 19.04
N VAL A 48 -1.04 2.52 18.37
CA VAL A 48 -2.29 1.76 18.30
C VAL A 48 -1.96 0.44 17.62
N ILE A 49 -2.28 -0.68 18.27
CA ILE A 49 -1.98 -2.03 17.76
C ILE A 49 -3.26 -2.82 17.45
N SER A 50 -4.40 -2.25 17.81
CA SER A 50 -5.73 -2.78 17.52
C SER A 50 -6.71 -1.61 17.54
N VAL A 51 -7.56 -1.52 16.52
CA VAL A 51 -8.60 -0.49 16.36
C VAL A 51 -9.99 -1.04 16.58
N LEU A 52 -10.19 -2.36 16.46
CA LEU A 52 -11.47 -3.01 16.71
C LEU A 52 -11.52 -3.59 18.13
N PRO A 53 -12.59 -3.36 18.91
CA PRO A 53 -12.68 -3.89 20.26
C PRO A 53 -12.76 -5.43 20.25
N PRO A 54 -12.14 -6.13 21.21
CA PRO A 54 -12.14 -7.59 21.30
C PRO A 54 -13.50 -8.27 21.17
N ILE A 55 -14.56 -7.63 21.66
CA ILE A 55 -15.94 -8.16 21.61
C ILE A 55 -16.41 -8.43 20.18
N LEU A 56 -15.91 -7.69 19.19
CA LEU A 56 -16.27 -7.90 17.77
C LEU A 56 -15.65 -9.17 17.19
N TYR A 57 -14.66 -9.74 17.86
CA TYR A 57 -14.00 -10.97 17.46
C TYR A 57 -14.56 -12.21 18.19
N GLU A 58 -15.37 -12.05 19.23
CA GLU A 58 -15.82 -13.17 20.08
C GLU A 58 -16.64 -14.24 19.34
N SER A 59 -17.33 -13.85 18.25
CA SER A 59 -18.12 -14.74 17.41
C SER A 59 -17.38 -15.30 16.20
N LEU A 60 -16.12 -14.90 15.97
CA LEU A 60 -15.33 -15.32 14.81
C LEU A 60 -14.55 -16.62 15.09
N ALA A 61 -14.27 -17.38 14.04
CA ALA A 61 -13.45 -18.59 14.13
C ALA A 61 -12.00 -18.23 14.51
N ASP A 62 -11.29 -19.14 15.20
CA ASP A 62 -9.89 -18.92 15.61
C ASP A 62 -8.94 -18.58 14.44
N SER A 63 -9.25 -19.07 13.23
CA SER A 63 -8.52 -18.78 11.99
C SER A 63 -8.65 -17.33 11.53
N GLU A 64 -9.68 -16.61 11.97
CA GLU A 64 -9.95 -15.22 11.60
C GLU A 64 -9.47 -14.21 12.64
N LEU A 65 -8.99 -14.70 13.79
CA LEU A 65 -8.52 -13.86 14.89
C LEU A 65 -7.12 -13.30 14.62
N PRO A 66 -6.85 -12.04 14.97
CA PRO A 66 -5.48 -11.51 15.03
C PRO A 66 -4.62 -12.33 16.00
N SER A 67 -3.63 -13.04 15.46
CA SER A 67 -2.70 -13.86 16.26
C SER A 67 -1.43 -13.08 16.59
N PRO A 68 -0.97 -13.05 17.86
CA PRO A 68 0.27 -12.37 18.25
C PRO A 68 1.54 -13.02 17.70
N THR A 69 1.45 -14.25 17.20
CA THR A 69 2.52 -14.93 16.47
C THR A 69 1.94 -15.49 15.18
N PRO A 70 1.57 -14.63 14.21
CA PRO A 70 0.99 -15.11 12.98
C PRO A 70 2.08 -15.89 12.24
N LYS A 71 1.88 -17.20 12.09
CA LYS A 71 2.76 -18.03 11.28
C LYS A 71 2.64 -17.50 9.85
N ALA A 72 3.73 -16.93 9.32
CA ALA A 72 3.79 -16.60 7.91
C ALA A 72 3.62 -17.90 7.11
N LEU A 73 2.55 -17.98 6.31
CA LEU A 73 2.28 -19.17 5.51
C LEU A 73 3.33 -19.31 4.42
N SER A 74 3.70 -20.56 4.13
CA SER A 74 4.43 -20.86 2.90
C SER A 74 3.52 -20.66 1.68
N TYR A 75 4.12 -20.59 0.50
CA TYR A 75 3.36 -20.52 -0.75
C TYR A 75 2.43 -21.73 -0.89
N GLU A 76 2.93 -22.94 -0.60
CA GLU A 76 2.16 -24.18 -0.71
C GLU A 76 0.95 -24.21 0.24
N GLU A 77 1.11 -23.72 1.47
CA GLU A 77 0.02 -23.61 2.45
C GLU A 77 -1.07 -22.64 1.95
N ALA A 78 -0.70 -21.43 1.53
CA ALA A 78 -1.64 -20.44 1.01
C ALA A 78 -2.34 -20.91 -0.27
N ALA A 79 -1.61 -21.53 -1.19
CA ALA A 79 -2.18 -22.07 -2.43
C ALA A 79 -3.13 -23.25 -2.18
N GLN A 80 -2.84 -24.10 -1.19
CA GLN A 80 -3.73 -25.19 -0.81
C GLN A 80 -5.01 -24.68 -0.14
N GLN A 81 -4.91 -23.66 0.71
CA GLN A 81 -6.06 -23.00 1.30
C GLN A 81 -6.96 -22.42 0.19
N CYS A 82 -6.38 -21.63 -0.71
CA CYS A 82 -7.08 -21.02 -1.85
C CYS A 82 -7.85 -22.06 -2.70
N ARG A 83 -7.19 -23.18 -3.05
CA ARG A 83 -7.84 -24.27 -3.80
C ARG A 83 -9.00 -24.89 -3.03
N SER A 84 -8.87 -25.03 -1.72
CA SER A 84 -9.91 -25.60 -0.86
C SER A 84 -11.12 -24.66 -0.77
N ASP A 85 -10.88 -23.36 -0.63
CA ASP A 85 -11.92 -22.33 -0.59
C ASP A 85 -12.69 -22.26 -1.91
N VAL A 86 -11.98 -22.22 -3.05
CA VAL A 86 -12.61 -22.25 -4.39
C VAL A 86 -13.46 -23.51 -4.57
N TRP A 87 -12.98 -24.68 -4.15
CA TRP A 87 -13.75 -25.92 -4.28
C TRP A 87 -14.99 -25.96 -3.38
N ALA A 88 -14.89 -25.41 -2.16
CA ALA A 88 -16.06 -25.26 -1.30
C ALA A 88 -17.11 -24.34 -1.91
N ILE A 89 -16.68 -23.25 -2.55
CA ILE A 89 -17.55 -22.32 -3.27
C ILE A 89 -18.22 -23.02 -4.46
N ILE A 90 -17.47 -23.74 -5.30
CA ILE A 90 -18.03 -24.48 -6.45
C ILE A 90 -19.16 -25.40 -6.01
N LYS A 91 -18.95 -26.17 -4.94
CA LYS A 91 -19.99 -27.04 -4.39
C LYS A 91 -21.25 -26.29 -3.97
N GLU A 92 -21.09 -25.12 -3.37
CA GLU A 92 -22.21 -24.30 -2.93
C GLU A 92 -22.95 -23.68 -4.13
N CYS A 93 -22.22 -23.28 -5.17
CA CYS A 93 -22.79 -22.82 -6.44
C CYS A 93 -23.62 -23.92 -7.10
N GLU A 94 -23.09 -25.14 -7.21
CA GLU A 94 -23.81 -26.31 -7.73
C GLU A 94 -25.05 -26.65 -6.89
N ARG A 95 -24.94 -26.57 -5.56
CA ARG A 95 -26.03 -26.87 -4.64
C ARG A 95 -27.17 -25.86 -4.71
N THR A 96 -26.84 -24.57 -4.84
CA THR A 96 -27.80 -23.46 -4.84
C THR A 96 -28.27 -23.08 -6.23
N ASN A 97 -27.59 -23.56 -7.28
CA ASN A 97 -27.75 -23.14 -8.67
C ASN A 97 -27.61 -21.61 -8.84
N ASN A 98 -26.70 -21.01 -8.09
CA ASN A 98 -26.34 -19.60 -8.18
C ASN A 98 -24.83 -19.47 -8.39
N LYS A 99 -24.40 -18.48 -9.17
CA LYS A 99 -22.99 -18.14 -9.27
C LYS A 99 -22.49 -17.53 -7.97
N PHE A 100 -21.18 -17.60 -7.75
CA PHE A 100 -20.53 -17.02 -6.57
C PHE A 100 -20.62 -15.49 -6.61
N SER A 101 -20.92 -14.87 -5.48
CA SER A 101 -20.71 -13.44 -5.24
C SER A 101 -19.87 -13.31 -3.98
N ASP A 102 -18.82 -12.51 -4.04
CA ASP A 102 -17.82 -12.38 -2.99
C ASP A 102 -18.36 -11.53 -1.83
N PRO A 103 -18.71 -12.13 -0.67
CA PRO A 103 -19.34 -11.39 0.41
C PRO A 103 -18.42 -10.36 1.08
N GLU A 104 -17.09 -10.50 0.92
CA GLU A 104 -16.11 -9.57 1.50
C GLU A 104 -15.72 -8.43 0.54
N PHE A 105 -16.12 -8.52 -0.74
CA PHE A 105 -15.78 -7.54 -1.78
C PHE A 105 -16.86 -7.51 -2.88
N ASP A 106 -18.12 -7.39 -2.46
CA ASP A 106 -19.31 -7.43 -3.32
C ASP A 106 -19.50 -6.08 -4.03
N ILE A 107 -18.83 -5.91 -5.17
CA ILE A 107 -18.86 -4.65 -5.91
C ILE A 107 -20.24 -4.34 -6.53
N GLU A 108 -21.07 -5.36 -6.77
CA GLU A 108 -22.40 -5.18 -7.37
C GLU A 108 -23.35 -4.57 -6.33
N LYS A 109 -23.37 -5.13 -5.12
CA LYS A 109 -24.14 -4.58 -4.01
C LYS A 109 -23.60 -3.22 -3.56
N ASP A 110 -22.28 -3.06 -3.46
CA ASP A 110 -21.62 -1.79 -3.09
C ASP A 110 -21.95 -0.67 -4.08
N PHE A 111 -21.99 -0.99 -5.38
CA PHE A 111 -22.41 -0.05 -6.42
C PHE A 111 -23.90 0.29 -6.33
N ALA A 112 -24.78 -0.71 -6.20
CA ALA A 112 -26.23 -0.51 -6.15
C ALA A 112 -26.70 0.28 -4.92
N SER A 113 -25.95 0.24 -3.83
CA SER A 113 -26.20 0.98 -2.59
C SER A 113 -25.57 2.37 -2.55
N TYR A 114 -24.70 2.70 -3.52
CA TYR A 114 -23.87 3.91 -3.53
C TYR A 114 -22.95 4.02 -2.29
N ASP A 115 -22.54 2.88 -1.73
CA ASP A 115 -21.66 2.82 -0.55
C ASP A 115 -20.19 3.10 -0.92
N HIS A 116 -19.77 2.66 -2.11
CA HIS A 116 -18.44 2.86 -2.69
C HIS A 116 -17.26 2.34 -1.82
N ASN A 117 -17.50 1.39 -0.92
CA ASN A 117 -16.48 0.80 -0.04
C ASN A 117 -15.46 -0.06 -0.79
N CYS A 118 -15.82 -0.60 -1.95
CA CYS A 118 -14.88 -1.32 -2.81
C CYS A 118 -14.04 -0.37 -3.69
N LEU A 119 -14.50 0.88 -3.87
CA LEU A 119 -13.81 1.89 -4.67
C LEU A 119 -12.87 2.76 -3.86
N PHE A 120 -13.28 3.18 -2.66
CA PHE A 120 -12.55 4.14 -1.85
C PHE A 120 -12.25 3.64 -0.43
N GLY A 121 -11.30 4.32 0.21
CA GLY A 121 -10.96 4.15 1.62
C GLY A 121 -12.06 4.61 2.58
N ILE A 122 -11.71 4.69 3.86
CA ILE A 122 -12.52 5.29 4.93
C ILE A 122 -12.79 6.77 4.63
N GLU A 123 -11.75 7.49 4.21
CA GLU A 123 -11.85 8.88 3.75
C GLU A 123 -12.14 8.85 2.25
N ARG A 124 -13.33 9.30 1.87
CA ARG A 124 -13.74 9.33 0.47
C ARG A 124 -13.12 10.57 -0.18
N ALA A 125 -12.21 10.34 -1.12
CA ALA A 125 -11.52 11.40 -1.85
C ALA A 125 -12.46 12.26 -2.73
N CYS A 126 -13.73 11.87 -2.88
CA CYS A 126 -14.71 12.48 -3.78
C CYS A 126 -16.01 12.93 -3.07
N ASP A 127 -15.94 13.21 -1.77
CA ASP A 127 -17.07 13.73 -0.99
C ASP A 127 -17.23 15.27 -1.09
N ASP A 128 -16.30 15.97 -1.76
CA ASP A 128 -16.46 17.38 -2.09
C ASP A 128 -17.29 17.51 -3.39
N ASP A 129 -18.28 18.41 -3.39
CA ASP A 129 -19.31 18.65 -4.43
C ASP A 129 -18.79 18.96 -5.86
N ASP A 130 -17.49 18.82 -6.12
CA ASP A 130 -16.88 18.94 -7.44
C ASP A 130 -16.86 17.56 -8.16
N GLU A 131 -18.04 17.05 -8.53
CA GLU A 131 -18.22 15.81 -9.32
C GLU A 131 -17.39 15.78 -10.62
N GLU A 132 -16.92 16.93 -11.12
CA GLU A 132 -16.15 17.05 -12.35
C GLU A 132 -14.71 16.51 -12.27
N GLN A 133 -14.15 16.23 -11.09
CA GLN A 133 -12.72 15.87 -10.96
C GLN A 133 -12.41 14.37 -10.79
N CYS A 134 -13.37 13.53 -10.38
CA CYS A 134 -13.11 12.10 -10.16
C CYS A 134 -14.01 11.23 -11.05
N ALA A 135 -13.42 10.62 -12.08
CA ALA A 135 -14.13 9.63 -12.89
C ALA A 135 -14.50 8.42 -12.01
N LYS A 136 -15.79 8.05 -12.02
CA LYS A 136 -16.35 6.90 -11.29
C LYS A 136 -16.91 5.89 -12.31
N PRO A 137 -16.90 4.58 -11.99
CA PRO A 137 -17.59 3.60 -12.81
C PRO A 137 -19.09 3.88 -12.85
N ARG A 138 -19.76 3.46 -13.93
CA ARG A 138 -21.17 3.79 -14.18
C ARG A 138 -22.12 2.59 -14.20
N SER A 139 -21.59 1.38 -14.26
CA SER A 139 -22.36 0.15 -14.06
C SER A 139 -21.44 -0.99 -13.62
N VAL A 140 -22.04 -2.07 -13.12
CA VAL A 140 -21.36 -3.32 -12.74
C VAL A 140 -22.07 -4.47 -13.41
N HIS A 141 -21.29 -5.35 -14.05
CA HIS A 141 -21.83 -6.56 -14.67
C HIS A 141 -20.87 -7.74 -14.55
N ARG A 142 -21.43 -8.94 -14.69
CA ARG A 142 -20.69 -10.20 -14.75
C ARG A 142 -19.98 -10.37 -16.09
N ILE A 143 -18.89 -11.13 -16.11
CA ILE A 143 -18.16 -11.49 -17.34
C ILE A 143 -19.07 -11.97 -18.49
N PRO A 144 -20.06 -12.88 -18.28
CA PRO A 144 -20.94 -13.33 -19.37
C PRO A 144 -21.84 -12.25 -19.97
N TRP A 145 -22.07 -11.14 -19.26
CA TRP A 145 -22.74 -9.97 -19.84
C TRP A 145 -21.78 -9.18 -20.72
N ILE A 146 -20.57 -8.94 -20.23
CA ILE A 146 -19.58 -8.06 -20.85
C ILE A 146 -18.95 -8.69 -22.09
N PHE A 147 -18.71 -10.00 -22.10
CA PHE A 147 -17.93 -10.67 -23.15
C PHE A 147 -18.78 -11.67 -23.93
N GLU A 148 -18.56 -11.74 -25.25
CA GLU A 148 -19.29 -12.67 -26.12
C GLU A 148 -18.77 -14.11 -25.99
N ASN A 149 -17.44 -14.28 -25.89
CA ASN A 149 -16.80 -15.58 -25.71
C ASN A 149 -15.63 -15.45 -24.72
N PRO A 150 -15.93 -15.25 -23.42
CA PRO A 150 -14.90 -14.96 -22.43
C PRO A 150 -13.92 -16.11 -22.29
N GLU A 151 -12.64 -15.78 -22.30
CA GLU A 151 -11.56 -16.69 -21.97
C GLU A 151 -10.76 -16.06 -20.83
N PHE A 152 -10.33 -16.86 -19.85
CA PHE A 152 -9.44 -16.31 -18.84
C PHE A 152 -8.12 -15.85 -19.50
N VAL A 153 -7.51 -16.73 -20.30
CA VAL A 153 -6.30 -16.46 -21.09
C VAL A 153 -6.44 -17.17 -22.43
N ALA A 154 -6.30 -16.42 -23.54
CA ALA A 154 -6.42 -16.96 -24.89
C ALA A 154 -5.06 -17.37 -25.49
N ASN A 155 -3.98 -16.64 -25.14
CA ASN A 155 -2.66 -16.81 -25.78
C ASN A 155 -1.50 -16.73 -24.77
N ASP A 156 -1.43 -17.61 -23.77
CA ASP A 156 -0.30 -17.71 -22.83
C ASP A 156 0.16 -16.35 -22.24
N PHE A 157 -0.79 -15.48 -21.90
CA PHE A 157 -0.55 -14.13 -21.35
C PHE A 157 0.21 -13.16 -22.28
N ILE A 158 0.28 -13.46 -23.58
CA ILE A 158 0.98 -12.64 -24.59
C ILE A 158 0.23 -11.34 -24.89
N SER A 159 -1.10 -11.36 -24.81
CA SER A 159 -1.93 -10.22 -25.15
C SER A 159 -1.57 -8.98 -24.37
N ASP A 160 -1.73 -7.82 -24.99
CA ASP A 160 -1.38 -6.56 -24.38
C ASP A 160 -2.15 -6.31 -23.08
N ILE A 161 -1.51 -5.62 -22.14
CA ILE A 161 -2.16 -5.10 -20.94
C ILE A 161 -2.33 -3.61 -21.16
N LYS A 162 -3.51 -3.08 -20.82
CA LYS A 162 -3.83 -1.66 -20.91
C LYS A 162 -4.37 -1.14 -19.60
N GLN A 163 -3.86 0.01 -19.18
CA GLN A 163 -4.35 0.74 -18.03
C GLN A 163 -5.77 1.28 -18.28
N GLY A 164 -6.62 1.20 -17.25
CA GLY A 164 -7.90 1.89 -17.23
C GLY A 164 -7.79 3.28 -16.60
N THR A 165 -8.80 3.66 -15.83
CA THR A 165 -8.87 4.99 -15.19
C THR A 165 -8.07 5.11 -13.89
N CYS A 166 -7.71 4.00 -13.25
CA CYS A 166 -6.89 3.97 -12.02
C CYS A 166 -5.42 4.33 -12.29
N GLY A 167 -4.78 5.05 -11.38
CA GLY A 167 -3.37 5.45 -11.39
C GLY A 167 -2.39 4.32 -11.03
N ASN A 168 -2.64 3.09 -11.47
CA ASN A 168 -1.90 1.88 -11.09
C ASN A 168 -0.85 1.42 -12.12
N CYS A 169 -0.27 2.35 -12.88
CA CYS A 169 0.77 2.06 -13.88
C CYS A 169 1.92 1.22 -13.33
N TRP A 170 2.30 1.45 -12.06
CA TRP A 170 3.31 0.69 -11.33
C TRP A 170 2.99 -0.81 -11.28
N TRP A 171 1.73 -1.15 -11.02
CA TRP A 171 1.27 -2.53 -10.92
C TRP A 171 1.21 -3.19 -12.30
N LEU A 172 0.70 -2.48 -13.32
CA LEU A 172 0.67 -3.00 -14.70
C LEU A 172 2.07 -3.17 -15.29
N ALA A 173 3.00 -2.26 -14.98
CA ALA A 173 4.39 -2.36 -15.36
C ALA A 173 5.08 -3.56 -14.68
N ALA A 174 4.76 -3.85 -13.41
CA ALA A 174 5.21 -5.06 -12.75
C ALA A 174 4.62 -6.32 -13.40
N LEU A 175 3.30 -6.33 -13.64
CA LEU A 175 2.59 -7.46 -14.21
C LEU A 175 3.10 -7.80 -15.63
N ALA A 176 3.37 -6.80 -16.44
CA ALA A 176 3.95 -6.99 -17.78
C ALA A 176 5.36 -7.58 -17.76
N SER A 177 6.13 -7.41 -16.68
CA SER A 177 7.40 -8.11 -16.48
C SER A 177 7.21 -9.53 -15.92
N VAL A 178 6.26 -9.72 -14.98
CA VAL A 178 5.98 -11.02 -14.36
C VAL A 178 5.41 -12.02 -15.38
N ARG A 179 4.52 -11.57 -16.27
CA ARG A 179 3.87 -12.43 -17.28
C ARG A 179 4.84 -13.08 -18.27
N LEU A 180 6.05 -12.52 -18.42
CA LEU A 180 7.11 -13.10 -19.24
C LEU A 180 7.50 -14.51 -18.76
N ARG A 181 7.15 -14.86 -17.52
CA ARG A 181 7.37 -16.17 -16.91
C ARG A 181 6.04 -16.82 -16.59
N LYS A 182 5.58 -17.67 -17.51
CA LYS A 182 4.31 -18.42 -17.38
C LYS A 182 4.16 -19.13 -16.02
N GLN A 183 5.24 -19.73 -15.51
CA GLN A 183 5.24 -20.40 -14.21
C GLN A 183 4.93 -19.47 -13.02
N LEU A 184 5.24 -18.17 -13.12
CA LEU A 184 4.84 -17.21 -12.08
C LEU A 184 3.36 -16.88 -12.17
N MET A 185 2.82 -16.71 -13.39
CA MET A 185 1.38 -16.48 -13.59
C MET A 185 0.53 -17.65 -13.09
N GLU A 186 0.97 -18.89 -13.34
CA GLU A 186 0.34 -20.11 -12.82
C GLU A 186 0.40 -20.19 -11.29
N LYS A 187 1.39 -19.56 -10.66
CA LYS A 187 1.48 -19.49 -9.20
C LYS A 187 0.56 -18.44 -8.58
N ILE A 188 0.19 -17.41 -9.34
CA ILE A 188 -0.66 -16.31 -8.89
C ILE A 188 -2.13 -16.74 -8.91
N CYS A 189 -2.63 -17.30 -10.01
CA CYS A 189 -4.01 -17.82 -10.12
C CYS A 189 -4.01 -19.35 -9.98
N VAL A 190 -4.41 -19.87 -8.81
CA VAL A 190 -4.18 -21.28 -8.45
C VAL A 190 -5.40 -22.19 -8.58
N ALA A 191 -6.61 -21.63 -8.64
CA ALA A 191 -7.86 -22.32 -8.92
C ALA A 191 -8.90 -21.34 -9.44
N ARG A 192 -9.82 -21.83 -10.27
CA ARG A 192 -10.95 -21.07 -10.79
C ARG A 192 -12.02 -22.01 -11.36
N ASP A 193 -13.22 -21.49 -11.49
CA ASP A 193 -14.32 -22.11 -12.22
C ASP A 193 -15.17 -20.99 -12.86
N GLU A 194 -15.06 -20.88 -14.18
CA GLU A 194 -15.67 -19.80 -14.97
C GLU A 194 -17.22 -19.89 -14.98
N ASP A 195 -17.78 -21.10 -14.88
CA ASP A 195 -19.23 -21.31 -14.83
C ASP A 195 -19.80 -20.78 -13.51
N CYS A 196 -19.16 -21.13 -12.39
CA CYS A 196 -19.47 -20.60 -11.06
C CYS A 196 -19.08 -19.12 -10.91
N GLY A 197 -18.20 -18.60 -11.77
CA GLY A 197 -17.70 -17.23 -11.70
C GLY A 197 -16.77 -16.98 -10.53
N VAL A 198 -15.94 -17.97 -10.15
CA VAL A 198 -15.05 -17.90 -8.97
C VAL A 198 -13.59 -18.04 -9.37
N TYR A 199 -12.73 -17.17 -8.81
CA TYR A 199 -11.30 -17.13 -9.14
C TYR A 199 -10.46 -16.96 -7.87
N GLY A 200 -9.51 -17.88 -7.66
CA GLY A 200 -8.63 -17.94 -6.49
C GLY A 200 -7.20 -17.51 -6.80
N PHE A 201 -6.72 -16.53 -6.05
CA PHE A 201 -5.40 -15.92 -6.20
C PHE A 201 -4.53 -16.05 -4.94
N VAL A 202 -3.22 -15.96 -5.14
CA VAL A 202 -2.20 -16.02 -4.08
C VAL A 202 -1.21 -14.87 -4.26
N PHE A 203 -0.98 -14.12 -3.18
CA PHE A 203 -0.09 -12.95 -3.13
C PHE A 203 0.85 -13.03 -1.94
N TYR A 204 1.91 -12.24 -1.98
CA TYR A 204 2.87 -12.09 -0.89
C TYR A 204 2.65 -10.75 -0.18
N ARG A 205 2.53 -10.77 1.14
CA ARG A 205 2.31 -9.55 1.95
C ARG A 205 2.94 -9.70 3.33
N ASP A 206 3.67 -8.68 3.77
CA ASP A 206 4.30 -8.61 5.10
C ASP A 206 5.04 -9.88 5.54
N GLY A 207 5.83 -10.49 4.65
CA GLY A 207 6.63 -11.65 5.03
C GLY A 207 5.99 -13.01 4.77
N GLY A 208 4.72 -13.10 4.42
CA GLY A 208 4.00 -14.36 4.21
C GLY A 208 3.16 -14.37 2.96
N TRP A 209 2.77 -15.58 2.53
CA TRP A 209 1.81 -15.74 1.44
C TRP A 209 0.38 -15.70 1.97
N ILE A 210 -0.51 -15.04 1.24
CA ILE A 210 -1.94 -14.93 1.52
C ILE A 210 -2.73 -15.39 0.30
N SER A 211 -3.92 -15.95 0.54
CA SER A 211 -4.88 -16.28 -0.51
C SER A 211 -6.06 -15.34 -0.49
N THR A 212 -6.67 -15.14 -1.65
CA THR A 212 -7.94 -14.43 -1.79
C THR A 212 -8.76 -15.06 -2.91
N VAL A 213 -10.08 -14.98 -2.80
CA VAL A 213 -11.02 -15.45 -3.82
C VAL A 213 -11.92 -14.27 -4.20
N VAL A 214 -12.23 -14.12 -5.48
CA VAL A 214 -13.10 -13.07 -6.03
C VAL A 214 -14.12 -13.65 -7.01
N ASP A 215 -15.25 -12.96 -7.17
CA ASP A 215 -16.25 -13.26 -8.21
C ASP A 215 -15.96 -12.55 -9.56
N ASP A 216 -16.77 -12.85 -10.57
CA ASP A 216 -16.70 -12.33 -11.95
C ASP A 216 -17.47 -11.02 -12.22
N ASN A 217 -17.93 -10.28 -11.21
CA ASN A 217 -18.41 -8.91 -11.40
C ASN A 217 -17.24 -7.95 -11.71
N LEU A 218 -17.41 -7.07 -12.68
CA LEU A 218 -16.45 -6.02 -13.04
C LEU A 218 -17.16 -4.67 -13.21
N TYR A 219 -16.42 -3.58 -13.00
CA TYR A 219 -16.87 -2.21 -13.23
C TYR A 219 -16.76 -1.80 -14.69
N LEU A 220 -17.78 -1.12 -15.21
CA LEU A 220 -17.86 -0.61 -16.58
C LEU A 220 -17.86 0.92 -16.61
N THR A 221 -17.38 1.46 -17.73
CA THR A 221 -17.27 2.90 -17.96
C THR A 221 -18.61 3.57 -18.23
N GLU A 222 -19.53 2.85 -18.88
CA GLU A 222 -20.80 3.40 -19.35
C GLU A 222 -21.95 2.90 -18.47
N GLU A 223 -22.99 3.72 -18.36
CA GLU A 223 -24.20 3.42 -17.59
C GLU A 223 -25.03 2.31 -18.25
N ASP A 224 -26.03 1.80 -17.54
CA ASP A 224 -27.00 0.89 -18.14
C ASP A 224 -27.94 1.64 -19.09
N PHE A 225 -28.43 0.92 -20.11
CA PHE A 225 -29.41 1.49 -21.04
C PHE A 225 -30.72 1.78 -20.30
N ASP A 226 -30.96 3.06 -20.01
CA ASP A 226 -32.18 3.54 -19.36
C ASP A 226 -32.85 4.67 -20.19
N GLN A 227 -33.26 4.33 -21.42
CA GLN A 227 -34.03 5.26 -22.25
C GLN A 227 -35.52 4.92 -22.20
N ASP A 228 -36.33 5.90 -21.78
CA ASP A 228 -37.79 5.86 -21.70
C ASP A 228 -38.52 5.77 -23.07
N VAL A 229 -37.79 5.52 -24.16
CA VAL A 229 -38.37 5.40 -25.50
C VAL A 229 -38.75 3.96 -25.79
N TYR A 230 -40.06 3.68 -25.82
CA TYR A 230 -40.61 2.35 -26.08
C TYR A 230 -40.02 1.69 -27.35
N ASP A 231 -39.37 0.54 -27.17
CA ASP A 231 -38.91 -0.36 -28.22
C ASP A 231 -39.29 -1.81 -27.88
N GLY A 232 -40.48 -2.25 -28.30
CA GLY A 232 -40.94 -3.63 -28.10
C GLY A 232 -40.08 -4.69 -28.79
N THR A 233 -39.11 -4.32 -29.63
CA THR A 233 -38.16 -5.26 -30.23
C THR A 233 -36.88 -5.43 -29.40
N GLY A 234 -36.57 -4.47 -28.52
CA GLY A 234 -35.31 -4.42 -27.75
C GLY A 234 -34.05 -4.22 -28.59
N LYS A 235 -34.17 -3.80 -29.86
CA LYS A 235 -33.01 -3.59 -30.75
C LYS A 235 -32.12 -2.48 -30.24
N ARG A 236 -32.69 -1.42 -29.66
CA ARG A 236 -31.93 -0.29 -29.10
C ARG A 236 -31.06 -0.70 -27.93
N ALA A 237 -31.64 -1.37 -26.94
CA ALA A 237 -30.91 -1.87 -25.78
C ALA A 237 -29.76 -2.81 -26.18
N ARG A 238 -30.02 -3.76 -27.11
CA ARG A 238 -28.97 -4.67 -27.60
C ARG A 238 -27.86 -3.93 -28.37
N LEU A 239 -28.22 -2.93 -29.18
CA LEU A 239 -27.24 -2.12 -29.89
C LEU A 239 -26.39 -1.29 -28.91
N TYR A 240 -27.02 -0.68 -27.90
CA TYR A 240 -26.33 0.05 -26.84
C TYR A 240 -25.34 -0.86 -26.11
N LYS A 241 -25.80 -2.01 -25.60
CA LYS A 241 -24.94 -2.99 -24.93
C LYS A 241 -23.74 -3.34 -25.80
N LYS A 242 -23.98 -3.69 -27.08
CA LYS A 242 -22.93 -4.06 -28.03
C LYS A 242 -21.90 -2.94 -28.24
N GLN A 243 -22.33 -1.68 -28.21
CA GLN A 243 -21.46 -0.53 -28.47
C GLN A 243 -20.76 0.01 -27.22
N LYS A 244 -21.37 -0.14 -26.04
CA LYS A 244 -20.97 0.56 -24.81
C LYS A 244 -20.54 -0.35 -23.66
N GLN A 245 -21.02 -1.58 -23.65
CA GLN A 245 -20.86 -2.52 -22.53
C GLN A 245 -20.28 -3.87 -22.95
N THR A 246 -19.81 -4.02 -24.19
CA THR A 246 -19.29 -5.30 -24.72
C THR A 246 -17.79 -5.24 -25.00
N GLY A 247 -17.07 -6.25 -24.53
CA GLY A 247 -15.64 -6.44 -24.74
C GLY A 247 -14.76 -5.67 -23.76
N SER A 248 -13.45 -5.94 -23.86
CA SER A 248 -12.42 -5.40 -22.96
C SER A 248 -12.42 -3.87 -22.85
N GLU A 249 -12.75 -3.17 -23.93
CA GLU A 249 -12.79 -1.70 -23.97
C GLU A 249 -13.94 -1.08 -23.15
N ALA A 250 -14.96 -1.85 -22.76
CA ALA A 250 -16.05 -1.39 -21.90
C ALA A 250 -15.68 -1.27 -20.42
N LEU A 251 -14.59 -1.93 -20.00
CA LEU A 251 -14.14 -1.96 -18.61
C LEU A 251 -13.65 -0.58 -18.16
N PHE A 252 -13.92 -0.25 -16.89
CA PHE A 252 -13.50 1.00 -16.27
C PHE A 252 -12.03 0.97 -15.82
N PHE A 253 -11.61 -0.17 -15.25
CA PHE A 253 -10.24 -0.37 -14.78
C PHE A 253 -9.39 -1.09 -15.85
N SER A 254 -8.32 -1.77 -15.42
CA SER A 254 -7.35 -2.38 -16.33
C SER A 254 -8.00 -3.46 -17.19
N LYS A 255 -7.49 -3.58 -18.42
CA LYS A 255 -8.12 -4.40 -19.45
C LYS A 255 -7.08 -5.13 -20.30
N CYS A 256 -7.51 -6.24 -20.89
CA CYS A 256 -6.68 -7.01 -21.83
C CYS A 256 -6.76 -6.38 -23.23
N GLY A 257 -5.69 -6.50 -24.01
CA GLY A 257 -5.69 -6.14 -25.43
C GLY A 257 -6.51 -7.13 -26.27
N GLY A 258 -6.63 -8.38 -25.81
CA GLY A 258 -7.57 -9.35 -26.37
C GLY A 258 -9.01 -9.01 -25.98
N ALA A 259 -9.91 -8.92 -26.97
CA ALA A 259 -11.28 -8.46 -26.77
C ALA A 259 -12.10 -9.31 -25.78
N ASN A 260 -11.73 -10.58 -25.59
CA ASN A 260 -12.44 -11.54 -24.73
C ASN A 260 -11.59 -12.09 -23.58
N GLU A 261 -10.38 -11.57 -23.34
CA GLU A 261 -9.54 -12.04 -22.24
C GLU A 261 -9.85 -11.31 -20.93
N THR A 262 -9.87 -12.05 -19.82
CA THR A 262 -10.40 -11.55 -18.54
C THR A 262 -9.41 -11.62 -17.38
N TRP A 263 -8.23 -12.20 -17.56
CA TRP A 263 -7.27 -12.40 -16.47
C TRP A 263 -6.75 -11.10 -15.83
N VAL A 264 -6.52 -10.03 -16.61
CA VAL A 264 -6.03 -8.73 -16.09
C VAL A 264 -7.05 -8.09 -15.13
N PRO A 265 -8.31 -7.83 -15.53
CA PRO A 265 -9.27 -7.17 -14.64
C PRO A 265 -9.61 -8.02 -13.40
N LEU A 266 -9.66 -9.35 -13.53
CA LEU A 266 -9.87 -10.24 -12.39
C LEU A 266 -8.69 -10.23 -11.41
N LEU A 267 -7.46 -10.21 -11.92
CA LEU A 267 -6.28 -10.13 -11.08
C LEU A 267 -6.16 -8.76 -10.39
N GLU A 268 -6.50 -7.68 -11.09
CA GLU A 268 -6.56 -6.33 -10.53
C GLU A 268 -7.59 -6.24 -9.40
N LYS A 269 -8.79 -6.82 -9.60
CA LYS A 269 -9.82 -6.91 -8.56
C LYS A 269 -9.33 -7.66 -7.32
N ALA A 270 -8.67 -8.79 -7.51
CA ALA A 270 -8.10 -9.56 -6.41
C ALA A 270 -7.00 -8.77 -5.69
N PHE A 271 -6.20 -8.00 -6.43
CA PHE A 271 -5.17 -7.13 -5.89
C PHE A 271 -5.78 -5.95 -5.11
N ALA A 272 -6.83 -5.31 -5.64
CA ALA A 272 -7.61 -4.29 -4.94
C ALA A 272 -8.20 -4.82 -3.64
N LYS A 273 -8.82 -6.01 -3.66
CA LYS A 273 -9.38 -6.66 -2.46
C LYS A 273 -8.34 -6.84 -1.36
N ILE A 274 -7.14 -7.35 -1.67
CA ILE A 274 -6.10 -7.51 -0.65
C ILE A 274 -5.51 -6.17 -0.18
N HIS A 275 -5.68 -5.10 -0.95
CA HIS A 275 -5.30 -3.75 -0.57
C HIS A 275 -6.46 -2.90 -0.04
N GLY A 276 -7.65 -3.50 0.15
CA GLY A 276 -8.82 -2.88 0.77
C GLY A 276 -9.84 -2.32 -0.23
N ASP A 277 -9.40 -1.73 -1.33
CA ASP A 277 -10.22 -1.11 -2.38
C ASP A 277 -9.39 -0.78 -3.64
N TYR A 278 -10.07 -0.29 -4.69
CA TYR A 278 -9.42 0.12 -5.94
C TYR A 278 -8.59 1.41 -5.79
N ALA A 279 -9.02 2.39 -5.00
CA ALA A 279 -8.27 3.64 -4.77
C ALA A 279 -6.92 3.38 -4.09
N ALA A 280 -6.84 2.35 -3.24
CA ALA A 280 -5.58 1.89 -2.66
C ALA A 280 -4.56 1.42 -3.71
N LEU A 281 -4.94 1.23 -4.99
CA LEU A 281 -4.01 0.91 -6.08
C LEU A 281 -3.44 2.15 -6.78
N ASP A 282 -3.99 3.34 -6.52
CA ASP A 282 -3.48 4.58 -7.06
C ASP A 282 -2.08 4.88 -6.50
N TYR A 283 -1.15 5.15 -7.40
CA TYR A 283 0.26 5.45 -7.11
C TYR A 283 1.02 4.33 -6.37
N GLY A 284 2.20 4.01 -6.88
CA GLY A 284 3.05 3.00 -6.26
C GLY A 284 4.36 2.83 -7.00
N TRP A 285 5.04 1.75 -6.71
CA TRP A 285 6.39 1.48 -7.22
C TRP A 285 6.42 0.10 -7.84
N ALA A 286 6.78 -0.04 -9.12
CA ALA A 286 6.67 -1.34 -9.78
C ALA A 286 7.42 -2.47 -9.04
N GLY A 287 8.55 -2.14 -8.41
CA GLY A 287 9.26 -3.03 -7.50
C GLY A 287 8.36 -3.71 -6.46
N THR A 288 7.56 -2.91 -5.74
CA THR A 288 6.65 -3.41 -4.71
C THR A 288 5.59 -4.37 -5.26
N ALA A 289 5.04 -4.09 -6.44
CA ALA A 289 4.07 -4.99 -7.08
C ALA A 289 4.74 -6.31 -7.49
N VAL A 290 5.97 -6.27 -8.01
CA VAL A 290 6.69 -7.52 -8.33
C VAL A 290 6.94 -8.33 -7.05
N GLU A 291 7.29 -7.69 -5.94
CA GLU A 291 7.44 -8.39 -4.64
C GLU A 291 6.11 -9.03 -4.20
N ASP A 292 4.99 -8.34 -4.34
CA ASP A 292 3.68 -8.83 -3.88
C ASP A 292 3.14 -9.95 -4.79
N LEU A 293 3.50 -9.92 -6.08
CA LEU A 293 3.14 -10.97 -7.04
C LEU A 293 4.05 -12.21 -6.95
N THR A 294 5.27 -12.10 -6.40
CA THR A 294 6.30 -13.16 -6.54
C THR A 294 7.00 -13.58 -5.24
N GLY A 295 6.87 -12.81 -4.16
CA GLY A 295 7.67 -12.97 -2.94
C GLY A 295 9.14 -12.55 -3.08
N GLY A 296 9.50 -11.94 -4.21
CA GLY A 296 10.85 -11.47 -4.54
C GLY A 296 11.38 -10.38 -3.61
N VAL A 297 12.56 -9.87 -3.97
CA VAL A 297 13.22 -8.73 -3.29
C VAL A 297 13.71 -7.76 -4.34
N THR A 298 13.18 -6.53 -4.31
CA THR A 298 13.57 -5.48 -5.24
C THR A 298 14.70 -4.63 -4.69
N THR A 299 15.81 -4.57 -5.41
CA THR A 299 16.82 -3.53 -5.24
C THR A 299 16.56 -2.41 -6.23
N VAL A 300 16.42 -1.18 -5.74
CA VAL A 300 16.33 0.02 -6.58
C VAL A 300 17.74 0.42 -7.00
N ILE A 301 17.94 0.64 -8.30
CA ILE A 301 19.20 1.13 -8.86
C ILE A 301 18.91 2.47 -9.55
N GLN A 302 19.78 3.45 -9.31
CA GLN A 302 19.68 4.73 -10.00
C GLN A 302 20.42 4.65 -11.35
N GLY A 303 19.72 4.94 -12.45
CA GLY A 303 20.20 4.73 -13.82
C GLY A 303 21.54 5.42 -14.14
N ASP A 304 21.67 6.71 -13.78
CA ASP A 304 22.88 7.52 -14.03
C ASP A 304 24.04 7.20 -13.07
N ARG A 305 23.84 6.34 -12.06
CA ARG A 305 24.84 6.01 -11.04
C ARG A 305 25.27 4.54 -11.03
N VAL A 306 25.02 3.82 -12.13
CA VAL A 306 25.45 2.42 -12.26
C VAL A 306 26.98 2.34 -12.39
N LEU A 307 27.65 1.81 -11.36
CA LEU A 307 29.12 1.67 -11.32
C LEU A 307 29.66 0.65 -12.33
N ARG A 308 29.00 -0.51 -12.47
CA ARG A 308 29.43 -1.63 -13.34
C ARG A 308 28.32 -1.96 -14.33
N LYS A 309 28.29 -1.23 -15.44
CA LYS A 309 27.24 -1.33 -16.47
C LYS A 309 27.17 -2.74 -17.08
N GLU A 310 28.30 -3.41 -17.24
CA GLU A 310 28.41 -4.76 -17.82
C GLU A 310 27.84 -5.86 -16.90
N ARG A 311 27.83 -5.62 -15.58
CA ARG A 311 27.17 -6.53 -14.63
C ARG A 311 25.65 -6.41 -14.80
N LEU A 312 25.13 -5.19 -14.76
CA LEU A 312 23.70 -4.94 -14.94
C LEU A 312 23.22 -5.46 -16.31
N TRP A 313 24.00 -5.24 -17.37
CA TRP A 313 23.69 -5.73 -18.70
C TRP A 313 23.58 -7.26 -18.76
N ARG A 314 24.50 -8.01 -18.15
CA ARG A 314 24.40 -9.48 -18.06
C ARG A 314 23.15 -9.94 -17.31
N GLU A 315 22.78 -9.23 -16.24
CA GLU A 315 21.55 -9.54 -15.49
C GLU A 315 20.30 -9.26 -16.35
N LEU A 316 20.29 -8.17 -17.14
CA LEU A 316 19.21 -7.83 -18.07
C LEU A 316 19.06 -8.84 -19.21
N LEU A 317 20.16 -9.32 -19.79
CA LEU A 317 20.14 -10.37 -20.81
C LEU A 317 19.46 -11.66 -20.31
N GLY A 318 19.49 -11.90 -18.99
CA GLY A 318 18.78 -12.99 -18.34
C GLY A 318 17.35 -12.66 -17.89
N SER A 319 16.76 -11.53 -18.25
CA SER A 319 15.44 -11.10 -17.71
C SER A 319 14.29 -12.10 -17.95
N GLY A 320 14.32 -12.85 -19.06
CA GLY A 320 13.31 -13.85 -19.40
C GLY A 320 13.38 -15.15 -18.59
N GLU A 321 14.57 -15.68 -18.33
CA GLU A 321 14.77 -17.02 -17.71
C GLU A 321 15.73 -17.04 -16.50
N GLY A 322 16.41 -15.93 -16.21
CA GLY A 322 17.42 -15.80 -15.16
C GLY A 322 16.83 -15.48 -13.78
N ASP A 323 17.64 -14.98 -12.85
CA ASP A 323 17.20 -14.78 -11.47
C ASP A 323 16.44 -13.46 -11.23
N PHE A 324 16.31 -12.59 -12.25
CA PHE A 324 15.81 -11.22 -12.07
C PHE A 324 14.67 -10.84 -13.02
N LEU A 325 13.74 -10.05 -12.48
CA LEU A 325 12.77 -9.26 -13.24
C LEU A 325 13.13 -7.78 -13.15
N PHE A 326 12.74 -7.02 -14.18
CA PHE A 326 13.06 -5.60 -14.27
C PHE A 326 11.84 -4.76 -14.62
N SER A 327 11.70 -3.65 -13.91
CA SER A 327 10.80 -2.56 -14.24
C SER A 327 11.57 -1.25 -14.12
N LEU A 328 11.05 -0.19 -14.72
CA LEU A 328 11.69 1.10 -14.85
C LEU A 328 10.73 2.19 -14.39
N SER A 329 11.25 3.29 -13.86
CA SER A 329 10.48 4.51 -13.64
C SER A 329 11.28 5.72 -14.09
N THR A 330 10.59 6.64 -14.77
CA THR A 330 11.17 7.90 -15.22
C THR A 330 11.44 8.86 -14.05
N GLY A 331 10.86 8.58 -12.86
CA GLY A 331 11.02 9.39 -11.65
C GLY A 331 10.18 10.66 -11.65
N SER A 332 10.35 11.49 -10.62
CA SER A 332 9.41 12.58 -10.29
C SER A 332 9.75 13.98 -10.80
N GLN A 333 10.88 14.15 -11.51
CA GLN A 333 11.38 15.46 -11.93
C GLN A 333 11.12 15.75 -13.41
N GLY A 334 10.65 16.96 -13.72
CA GLY A 334 10.51 17.47 -15.09
C GLY A 334 9.07 17.77 -15.52
N ASN A 335 8.92 18.16 -16.79
CA ASN A 335 7.64 18.36 -17.44
C ASN A 335 6.90 17.04 -17.68
N LYS A 336 5.63 17.05 -18.08
CA LYS A 336 4.81 15.84 -18.25
C LYS A 336 5.46 14.76 -19.14
N TYR A 337 6.29 15.16 -20.11
CA TYR A 337 6.95 14.26 -21.05
C TYR A 337 8.43 14.61 -21.26
N ARG A 338 9.24 13.61 -21.61
CA ARG A 338 10.66 13.76 -22.02
C ARG A 338 10.99 12.75 -23.13
N ASN A 339 11.37 13.23 -24.32
CA ASN A 339 11.70 12.39 -25.48
C ASN A 339 10.60 11.36 -25.81
N GLY A 340 9.34 11.77 -25.68
CA GLY A 340 8.17 10.91 -25.88
C GLY A 340 7.75 10.09 -24.64
N LEU A 341 8.64 9.84 -23.69
CA LEU A 341 8.33 9.14 -22.44
C LEU A 341 7.50 9.99 -21.49
N ILE A 342 6.64 9.34 -20.71
CA ILE A 342 5.81 9.96 -19.68
C ILE A 342 6.63 10.05 -18.38
N LEU A 343 6.66 11.22 -17.75
CA LEU A 343 7.31 11.38 -16.44
C LEU A 343 6.35 10.97 -15.30
N ARG A 344 6.91 10.55 -14.15
CA ARG A 344 6.15 9.97 -13.01
C ARG A 344 5.37 8.71 -13.40
N HIS A 345 5.97 7.89 -14.24
CA HIS A 345 5.33 6.70 -14.81
C HIS A 345 6.29 5.52 -14.83
N ASP A 346 5.73 4.33 -14.67
CA ASP A 346 6.48 3.08 -14.60
C ASP A 346 6.32 2.31 -15.92
N TYR A 347 7.40 1.64 -16.32
CA TYR A 347 7.54 0.91 -17.57
C TYR A 347 8.13 -0.48 -17.30
N SER A 348 7.94 -1.42 -18.22
CA SER A 348 8.47 -2.79 -18.11
C SER A 348 9.60 -3.03 -19.07
N ILE A 349 10.63 -3.77 -18.66
CA ILE A 349 11.60 -4.34 -19.62
C ILE A 349 11.06 -5.71 -20.06
N LEU A 350 10.74 -5.83 -21.35
CA LEU A 350 10.24 -7.07 -21.93
C LEU A 350 11.37 -7.98 -22.42
N HIS A 351 12.45 -7.39 -22.93
CA HIS A 351 13.55 -8.13 -23.51
C HIS A 351 14.82 -7.28 -23.54
N ALA A 352 15.98 -7.89 -23.38
CA ALA A 352 17.28 -7.25 -23.61
C ALA A 352 18.10 -8.13 -24.54
N VAL A 353 18.79 -7.52 -25.51
CA VAL A 353 19.52 -8.25 -26.53
C VAL A 353 20.80 -7.51 -26.94
N GLN A 354 21.84 -8.28 -27.18
CA GLN A 354 23.07 -7.81 -27.80
C GLN A 354 23.20 -8.43 -29.19
N ILE A 355 23.24 -7.59 -30.23
CA ILE A 355 23.29 -8.04 -31.62
C ILE A 355 24.27 -7.22 -32.44
N GLU A 356 24.88 -7.83 -33.44
CA GLU A 356 25.66 -7.13 -34.45
C GLU A 356 24.76 -6.50 -35.52
N ASP A 357 25.06 -5.27 -35.93
CA ASP A 357 24.46 -4.62 -37.10
C ASP A 357 25.05 -5.18 -38.42
N GLU A 358 24.62 -4.65 -39.56
CA GLU A 358 25.15 -5.03 -40.89
C GLU A 358 26.62 -4.66 -41.12
N LEU A 359 27.19 -3.78 -40.30
CA LEU A 359 28.59 -3.34 -40.36
C LEU A 359 29.48 -4.14 -39.39
N GLY A 360 28.90 -5.04 -38.60
CA GLY A 360 29.60 -5.84 -37.59
C GLY A 360 29.77 -5.14 -36.24
N ASN A 361 29.14 -3.98 -36.00
CA ASN A 361 29.18 -3.31 -34.71
C ASN A 361 28.19 -3.96 -33.75
N THR A 362 28.62 -4.22 -32.52
CA THR A 362 27.74 -4.75 -31.48
C THR A 362 26.86 -3.65 -30.89
N VAL A 363 25.55 -3.83 -30.97
CA VAL A 363 24.52 -2.94 -30.42
C VAL A 363 23.80 -3.63 -29.26
N SER A 364 23.60 -2.90 -28.16
CA SER A 364 22.93 -3.38 -26.95
C SER A 364 21.57 -2.68 -26.80
N LEU A 365 20.49 -3.41 -27.01
CA LEU A 365 19.13 -2.88 -27.10
C LEU A 365 18.20 -3.50 -26.05
N VAL A 366 17.30 -2.69 -25.52
CA VAL A 366 16.22 -3.13 -24.62
C VAL A 366 14.87 -2.84 -25.25
N LYS A 367 13.97 -3.81 -25.17
CA LYS A 367 12.56 -3.65 -25.53
C LYS A 367 11.78 -3.30 -24.27
N ILE A 368 11.12 -2.15 -24.28
CA ILE A 368 10.38 -1.60 -23.15
C ILE A 368 8.90 -1.50 -23.50
N ARG A 369 8.04 -1.56 -22.48
CA ARG A 369 6.59 -1.39 -22.61
C ARG A 369 6.06 -0.30 -21.70
N ASN A 370 5.24 0.58 -22.26
CA ASN A 370 4.33 1.48 -21.58
C ASN A 370 3.06 0.72 -21.15
N PRO A 371 2.66 0.74 -19.85
CA PRO A 371 1.45 0.07 -19.37
C PRO A 371 0.13 0.64 -19.91
N TRP A 372 0.11 1.83 -20.53
CA TRP A 372 -1.07 2.30 -21.25
C TRP A 372 -1.39 1.44 -22.48
N GLY A 373 -0.38 0.77 -23.04
CA GLY A 373 -0.52 -0.07 -24.22
C GLY A 373 -0.76 0.70 -25.53
N GLU A 374 -0.67 2.02 -25.50
CA GLU A 374 -0.76 2.93 -26.64
C GLU A 374 -0.17 4.30 -26.29
N LYS A 375 0.00 5.16 -27.31
CA LYS A 375 0.31 6.58 -27.15
C LYS A 375 -0.92 7.34 -26.68
N SER A 376 -0.67 8.36 -25.86
CA SER A 376 -1.63 9.43 -25.60
C SER A 376 -2.13 10.10 -26.89
N PRO A 377 -3.27 10.81 -26.85
CA PRO A 377 -3.76 11.59 -27.99
C PRO A 377 -2.75 12.62 -28.54
N SER A 378 -1.81 13.08 -27.72
CA SER A 378 -0.71 13.96 -28.09
C SER A 378 0.51 13.25 -28.70
N GLY A 379 0.46 11.93 -28.90
CA GLY A 379 1.55 11.14 -29.49
C GLY A 379 2.68 10.76 -28.51
N HIS A 380 2.51 10.98 -27.21
CA HIS A 380 3.48 10.59 -26.17
C HIS A 380 3.14 9.25 -25.53
N GLY A 381 4.11 8.56 -24.95
CA GLY A 381 3.96 7.26 -24.30
C GLY A 381 5.07 6.29 -24.68
N GLU A 382 5.64 6.48 -25.87
CA GLU A 382 6.75 5.69 -26.40
C GLU A 382 8.00 6.56 -26.59
N TRP A 383 9.16 5.91 -26.62
CA TRP A 383 10.44 6.56 -26.88
C TRP A 383 10.45 7.22 -28.27
N GLY A 384 10.96 8.45 -28.35
CA GLY A 384 11.07 9.22 -29.59
C GLY A 384 12.51 9.45 -30.09
N GLY A 385 13.49 8.79 -29.50
CA GLY A 385 14.90 8.88 -29.93
C GLY A 385 15.35 7.69 -30.78
N ALA A 386 16.65 7.43 -30.81
CA ALA A 386 17.27 6.32 -31.53
C ALA A 386 16.59 4.98 -31.23
N TRP A 387 16.32 4.18 -32.28
CA TRP A 387 15.60 2.89 -32.22
C TRP A 387 14.10 2.95 -31.87
N SER A 388 13.50 4.14 -31.79
CA SER A 388 12.04 4.28 -31.76
C SER A 388 11.37 3.76 -33.04
N ASP A 389 10.05 3.55 -33.01
CA ASP A 389 9.27 3.03 -34.16
C ASP A 389 9.32 3.90 -35.45
N GLY A 390 9.90 5.10 -35.40
CA GLY A 390 10.10 5.96 -36.58
C GLY A 390 11.56 6.25 -36.90
N SER A 391 12.50 5.58 -36.22
CA SER A 391 13.90 5.97 -36.19
C SER A 391 14.69 5.49 -37.42
N GLU A 392 15.69 6.27 -37.82
CA GLU A 392 16.52 5.99 -39.02
C GLU A 392 17.48 4.81 -38.84
N GLU A 393 17.73 4.38 -37.60
CA GLU A 393 18.56 3.22 -37.27
C GLU A 393 17.93 1.89 -37.70
N TRP A 394 16.63 1.88 -38.00
CA TRP A 394 15.94 0.69 -38.49
C TRP A 394 16.25 0.36 -39.94
N THR A 395 17.25 -0.49 -40.14
CA THR A 395 17.56 -1.02 -41.47
C THR A 395 16.77 -2.30 -41.76
N PRO A 396 16.55 -2.70 -43.03
CA PRO A 396 15.87 -3.94 -43.36
C PRO A 396 16.51 -5.18 -42.71
N PHE A 397 17.82 -5.14 -42.49
CA PHE A 397 18.56 -6.18 -41.78
C PHE A 397 18.14 -6.26 -40.31
N MET A 398 18.17 -5.13 -39.59
CA MET A 398 17.83 -5.06 -38.17
C MET A 398 16.35 -5.36 -37.91
N MET A 399 15.46 -4.86 -38.76
CA MET A 399 14.02 -5.16 -38.71
C MET A 399 13.74 -6.66 -38.78
N LYS A 400 14.40 -7.36 -39.71
CA LYS A 400 14.27 -8.82 -39.85
C LYS A 400 14.89 -9.56 -38.67
N LYS A 401 16.06 -9.11 -38.19
CA LYS A 401 16.81 -9.76 -37.11
C LYS A 401 16.05 -9.70 -35.78
N LEU A 402 15.45 -8.54 -35.46
CA LEU A 402 14.67 -8.34 -34.24
C LEU A 402 13.18 -8.66 -34.39
N ARG A 403 12.73 -9.00 -35.61
CA ARG A 403 11.31 -9.22 -35.95
C ARG A 403 10.42 -8.06 -35.49
N HIS A 404 10.96 -6.84 -35.55
CA HIS A 404 10.24 -5.64 -35.12
C HIS A 404 9.14 -5.28 -36.13
N LYS A 405 8.05 -4.71 -35.63
CA LYS A 405 6.91 -4.22 -36.41
C LYS A 405 6.52 -2.89 -35.82
N PHE A 406 6.37 -1.88 -36.66
CA PHE A 406 5.92 -0.55 -36.26
C PHE A 406 4.43 -0.58 -35.92
N ARG A 407 4.10 -0.37 -34.64
CA ARG A 407 2.73 -0.42 -34.13
C ARG A 407 2.62 0.47 -32.90
N ASP A 408 1.48 1.11 -32.75
CA ASP A 408 1.12 1.75 -31.48
C ASP A 408 0.56 0.66 -30.55
N ASP A 409 1.46 -0.08 -29.91
CA ASP A 409 1.14 -1.13 -28.94
C ASP A 409 1.75 -0.85 -27.55
N GLY A 410 2.32 0.34 -27.38
CA GLY A 410 3.03 0.77 -26.18
C GLY A 410 4.42 0.15 -26.05
N THR A 411 4.91 -0.64 -27.01
CA THR A 411 6.25 -1.23 -26.96
C THR A 411 7.22 -0.55 -27.92
N PHE A 412 8.45 -0.33 -27.46
CA PHE A 412 9.49 0.32 -28.25
C PHE A 412 10.86 -0.25 -27.90
N TRP A 413 11.83 -0.06 -28.80
CA TRP A 413 13.23 -0.34 -28.51
C TRP A 413 13.98 0.94 -28.16
N MET A 414 15.02 0.79 -27.36
CA MET A 414 16.01 1.84 -27.11
C MET A 414 17.37 1.23 -26.83
N SER A 415 18.43 2.04 -26.92
CA SER A 415 19.76 1.57 -26.52
C SER A 415 19.85 1.42 -24.99
N PHE A 416 20.69 0.50 -24.53
CA PHE A 416 20.98 0.35 -23.10
C PHE A 416 21.55 1.65 -22.49
N HIS A 417 22.29 2.42 -23.28
CA HIS A 417 22.82 3.71 -22.83
C HIS A 417 21.70 4.73 -22.60
N ASP A 418 20.81 4.89 -23.58
CA ASP A 418 19.65 5.80 -23.47
C ASP A 418 18.74 5.40 -22.31
N MET A 419 18.57 4.10 -22.06
CA MET A 419 17.80 3.60 -20.92
C MET A 419 18.34 4.14 -19.60
N LEU A 420 19.67 4.10 -19.39
CA LEU A 420 20.30 4.60 -18.16
C LEU A 420 20.15 6.11 -17.98
N GLU A 421 20.06 6.88 -19.07
CA GLU A 421 19.91 8.34 -19.02
C GLU A 421 18.45 8.79 -18.86
N ASN A 422 17.51 8.00 -19.39
CA ASN A 422 16.10 8.37 -19.47
C ASN A 422 15.22 7.73 -18.38
N PHE A 423 15.70 6.67 -17.72
CA PHE A 423 15.01 6.06 -16.58
C PHE A 423 15.81 6.29 -15.30
N ARG A 424 15.22 7.04 -14.37
CA ARG A 424 15.87 7.40 -13.11
C ARG A 424 15.99 6.19 -12.20
N TRP A 425 14.93 5.39 -12.10
CA TRP A 425 14.87 4.23 -11.22
C TRP A 425 14.74 2.95 -12.03
N ILE A 426 15.59 1.97 -11.69
CA ILE A 426 15.55 0.61 -12.22
C ILE A 426 15.22 -0.30 -11.05
N TYR A 427 14.06 -0.94 -11.10
CA TYR A 427 13.64 -1.94 -10.12
C TYR A 427 14.17 -3.30 -10.55
N ARG A 428 15.24 -3.76 -9.90
CA ARG A 428 15.81 -5.09 -10.12
C ARG A 428 15.30 -6.03 -9.04
N THR A 429 14.35 -6.90 -9.39
CA THR A 429 13.74 -7.83 -8.43
C THR A 429 14.36 -9.21 -8.55
N ARG A 430 15.03 -9.67 -7.49
CA ARG A 430 15.52 -11.04 -7.37
C ARG A 430 14.35 -11.98 -7.07
N LEU A 431 14.28 -13.06 -7.83
CA LEU A 431 13.36 -14.16 -7.60
C LEU A 431 14.05 -15.26 -6.79
N PHE A 432 13.24 -15.98 -6.01
CA PHE A 432 13.70 -17.05 -5.14
C PHE A 432 13.03 -18.37 -5.55
N ASP A 433 13.84 -19.42 -5.60
CA ASP A 433 13.40 -20.78 -5.87
C ASP A 433 13.70 -21.69 -4.66
N LYS A 434 13.53 -23.00 -4.84
CA LYS A 434 13.71 -24.00 -3.79
C LYS A 434 15.13 -24.08 -3.23
N ARG A 435 16.12 -23.43 -3.85
CA ARG A 435 17.49 -23.34 -3.33
C ARG A 435 17.57 -22.37 -2.15
N TRP A 436 16.58 -21.51 -1.96
CA TRP A 436 16.60 -20.49 -0.91
C TRP A 436 15.74 -20.88 0.29
N THR A 437 16.27 -20.62 1.48
CA THR A 437 15.51 -20.67 2.74
C THR A 437 15.28 -19.25 3.24
N ALA A 438 14.04 -18.95 3.65
CA ALA A 438 13.69 -17.67 4.24
C ALA A 438 13.38 -17.83 5.74
N THR A 439 13.96 -16.96 6.56
CA THR A 439 13.60 -16.79 7.97
C THR A 439 13.25 -15.34 8.22
N GLN A 440 12.37 -15.09 9.20
CA GLN A 440 11.98 -13.72 9.52
C GLN A 440 11.69 -13.52 11.01
N ARG A 441 11.87 -12.29 11.48
CA ARG A 441 11.43 -11.84 12.80
C ARG A 441 10.95 -10.41 12.76
N TRP A 442 9.87 -10.15 13.50
CA TRP A 442 9.23 -8.84 13.62
C TRP A 442 9.40 -8.30 15.04
N MET A 443 9.52 -6.98 15.17
CA MET A 443 9.52 -6.29 16.47
C MET A 443 8.93 -4.88 16.37
N SER A 444 8.38 -4.40 17.48
CA SER A 444 8.00 -3.00 17.64
C SER A 444 9.13 -2.18 18.26
N VAL A 445 9.38 -1.00 17.69
CA VAL A 445 10.43 -0.07 18.12
C VAL A 445 9.89 1.36 18.22
N GLY A 446 10.15 2.00 19.37
CA GLY A 446 9.98 3.45 19.50
C GLY A 446 11.12 4.15 18.76
N VAL A 447 10.77 5.07 17.87
CA VAL A 447 11.72 5.83 17.06
C VAL A 447 11.99 7.16 17.76
N PRO A 448 13.24 7.41 18.21
CA PRO A 448 13.59 8.67 18.84
C PRO A 448 13.47 9.83 17.85
N TRP A 449 13.18 11.04 18.36
CA TRP A 449 13.16 12.25 17.53
C TRP A 449 14.54 12.55 16.95
N LEU A 450 15.59 12.37 17.76
CA LEU A 450 16.96 12.39 17.27
C LEU A 450 17.28 11.05 16.63
N GLY A 451 17.41 11.05 15.30
CA GLY A 451 17.73 9.87 14.52
C GLY A 451 19.05 9.20 14.94
N GLY A 452 19.12 7.89 14.72
CA GLY A 452 20.33 7.09 14.93
C GLY A 452 20.05 5.60 15.02
N TYR A 453 21.10 4.82 15.25
CA TYR A 453 21.02 3.37 15.41
C TYR A 453 20.23 2.97 16.65
N LEU A 454 19.32 2.01 16.48
CA LEU A 454 18.54 1.45 17.58
C LEU A 454 19.41 0.58 18.50
N LYS A 455 19.09 0.61 19.80
CA LYS A 455 19.70 -0.31 20.79
C LYS A 455 19.29 -1.77 20.54
N LYS A 456 18.02 -1.97 20.17
CA LYS A 456 17.49 -3.28 19.76
C LYS A 456 17.98 -3.60 18.34
N ARG A 457 18.53 -4.80 18.17
CA ARG A 457 19.09 -5.28 16.90
C ARG A 457 18.74 -6.74 16.69
N PHE A 458 18.83 -7.19 15.44
CA PHE A 458 18.70 -8.60 15.11
C PHE A 458 20.07 -9.27 15.15
N ILE A 459 20.10 -10.51 15.63
CA ILE A 459 21.25 -11.38 15.59
C ILE A 459 20.97 -12.45 14.55
N VAL A 460 21.83 -12.57 13.55
CA VAL A 460 21.72 -13.52 12.45
C VAL A 460 22.88 -14.49 12.54
N GLU A 461 22.57 -15.78 12.69
CA GLU A 461 23.57 -16.84 12.63
C GLU A 461 23.58 -17.45 11.23
N VAL A 462 24.76 -17.51 10.62
CA VAL A 462 24.99 -18.12 9.31
C VAL A 462 25.80 -19.38 9.54
N GLN A 463 25.25 -20.55 9.19
CA GLN A 463 25.95 -21.83 9.38
C GLN A 463 26.89 -22.19 8.23
N GLN A 464 26.61 -21.71 7.01
CA GLN A 464 27.36 -22.06 5.81
C GLN A 464 27.67 -20.81 5.00
N GLU A 465 28.85 -20.78 4.37
CA GLU A 465 29.19 -19.70 3.47
C GLU A 465 28.22 -19.64 2.30
N GLY A 466 27.76 -18.44 1.94
CA GLY A 466 26.85 -18.28 0.82
C GLY A 466 26.32 -16.87 0.63
N MET A 467 25.54 -16.70 -0.44
CA MET A 467 24.82 -15.48 -0.71
C MET A 467 23.66 -15.34 0.28
N VAL A 468 23.63 -14.21 0.98
CA VAL A 468 22.55 -13.85 1.91
C VAL A 468 21.91 -12.55 1.44
N VAL A 469 20.58 -12.53 1.41
CA VAL A 469 19.77 -11.34 1.14
C VAL A 469 19.08 -10.93 2.43
N LEU A 470 19.42 -9.74 2.93
CA LEU A 470 18.89 -9.16 4.15
C LEU A 470 17.88 -8.09 3.78
N VAL A 471 16.66 -8.18 4.29
CA VAL A 471 15.57 -7.25 3.99
C VAL A 471 14.98 -6.74 5.28
N LEU A 472 15.11 -5.44 5.53
CA LEU A 472 14.41 -4.76 6.62
C LEU A 472 13.16 -4.10 6.04
N SER A 473 11.99 -4.53 6.50
CA SER A 473 10.69 -4.05 6.06
C SER A 473 9.93 -3.42 7.23
N GLN A 474 9.04 -2.49 6.93
CA GLN A 474 7.92 -2.15 7.81
C GLN A 474 6.63 -2.80 7.29
N LEU A 475 5.54 -2.69 8.03
CA LEU A 475 4.22 -3.15 7.56
C LEU A 475 3.82 -2.38 6.29
N ASP A 476 3.21 -3.08 5.34
CA ASP A 476 2.61 -2.46 4.16
C ASP A 476 1.36 -1.68 4.56
N ASP A 477 1.43 -0.36 4.49
CA ASP A 477 0.34 0.53 4.89
C ASP A 477 -0.77 0.63 3.85
N ARG A 478 -0.55 0.16 2.61
CA ARG A 478 -1.51 0.27 1.51
C ARG A 478 -2.89 -0.31 1.86
N TYR A 479 -2.91 -1.44 2.57
CA TYR A 479 -4.16 -2.12 2.91
C TYR A 479 -4.85 -1.59 4.18
N PHE A 480 -4.28 -0.56 4.81
CA PHE A 480 -4.88 0.20 5.90
C PHE A 480 -4.52 1.69 5.80
N GLN A 481 -4.46 2.24 4.59
CA GLN A 481 -3.86 3.54 4.29
C GLN A 481 -4.39 4.67 5.18
N ASP A 482 -5.71 4.73 5.40
CA ASP A 482 -6.36 5.76 6.24
C ASP A 482 -6.06 5.59 7.74
N LEU A 483 -5.60 4.40 8.15
CA LEU A 483 -5.23 4.09 9.53
C LEU A 483 -3.71 4.03 9.74
N LYS A 484 -2.89 4.41 8.76
CA LYS A 484 -1.41 4.39 8.89
C LYS A 484 -0.90 5.32 10.01
N GLY A 485 -1.63 6.40 10.28
CA GLY A 485 -1.32 7.42 11.29
C GLY A 485 -0.46 8.56 10.74
N GLN A 486 0.13 9.34 11.66
CA GLN A 486 0.80 10.61 11.34
C GLN A 486 2.30 10.52 11.12
N TYR A 487 2.87 9.31 11.19
CA TYR A 487 4.32 9.13 11.12
C TYR A 487 4.70 8.33 9.89
N GLU A 488 5.64 8.89 9.15
CA GLU A 488 6.29 8.26 8.02
C GLU A 488 7.68 7.80 8.45
N PHE A 489 8.08 6.59 8.05
CA PHE A 489 9.35 6.00 8.48
C PHE A 489 10.27 5.72 7.30
N ILE A 490 11.54 6.07 7.46
CA ILE A 490 12.61 5.78 6.52
C ILE A 490 13.57 4.79 7.17
N LEU A 491 13.75 3.65 6.50
CA LEU A 491 14.49 2.51 7.04
C LEU A 491 15.93 2.51 6.54
N HIS A 492 16.86 2.27 7.46
CA HIS A 492 18.25 1.97 7.19
C HIS A 492 18.70 0.79 8.06
N PHE A 493 19.74 0.08 7.65
CA PHE A 493 20.42 -0.83 8.57
C PHE A 493 21.89 -1.01 8.23
N THR A 494 22.65 -1.42 9.24
CA THR A 494 24.05 -1.83 9.10
C THR A 494 24.21 -3.28 9.54
N VAL A 495 25.01 -4.02 8.78
CA VAL A 495 25.40 -5.40 9.09
C VAL A 495 26.86 -5.42 9.51
N ARG A 496 27.17 -6.09 10.61
CA ARG A 496 28.55 -6.29 11.08
C ARG A 496 28.70 -7.63 11.78
N SER A 497 29.91 -8.17 11.84
CA SER A 497 30.18 -9.33 12.70
C SER A 497 29.97 -8.98 14.17
N LEU A 498 29.48 -9.93 14.96
CA LEU A 498 29.27 -9.75 16.40
C LEU A 498 30.56 -9.26 17.08
N GLY A 499 30.47 -8.13 17.80
CA GLY A 499 31.61 -7.51 18.49
C GLY A 499 32.53 -6.65 17.62
N SER A 500 32.38 -6.67 16.30
CA SER A 500 33.12 -5.77 15.40
C SER A 500 32.49 -4.38 15.37
N LYS A 501 33.31 -3.34 15.20
CA LYS A 501 32.84 -1.98 14.91
C LYS A 501 32.75 -1.67 13.42
N THR A 502 33.39 -2.48 12.58
CA THR A 502 33.47 -2.24 11.14
C THR A 502 32.23 -2.81 10.44
N PRO A 503 31.49 -1.98 9.68
CA PRO A 503 30.35 -2.47 8.89
C PRO A 503 30.84 -3.35 7.75
N ILE A 504 30.15 -4.47 7.51
CA ILE A 504 30.33 -5.33 6.33
C ILE A 504 29.55 -4.75 5.16
N CYS A 505 28.30 -4.37 5.42
CA CYS A 505 27.47 -3.65 4.46
C CYS A 505 26.47 -2.75 5.20
N GLN A 506 26.00 -1.74 4.48
CA GLN A 506 24.97 -0.83 4.95
C GLN A 506 23.91 -0.72 3.85
N ALA A 507 22.66 -0.70 4.25
CA ALA A 507 21.53 -0.55 3.36
C ALA A 507 20.84 0.78 3.64
N HIS A 508 20.67 1.55 2.57
CA HIS A 508 20.03 2.85 2.57
C HIS A 508 19.06 2.92 1.39
N PRO A 509 17.93 3.63 1.53
CA PRO A 509 17.03 3.83 0.41
C PRO A 509 17.69 4.72 -0.63
N VAL A 510 17.54 4.38 -1.91
CA VAL A 510 18.05 5.20 -3.01
C VAL A 510 17.29 6.54 -3.11
N HIS A 511 16.01 6.55 -2.70
CA HIS A 511 15.20 7.75 -2.53
C HIS A 511 14.23 7.57 -1.36
N GLN A 512 13.88 8.65 -0.68
CA GLN A 512 13.07 8.62 0.54
C GLN A 512 11.57 8.34 0.31
N LEU A 513 11.12 8.27 -0.94
CA LEU A 513 9.71 8.04 -1.30
C LEU A 513 9.34 6.54 -1.33
N HIS A 514 10.31 5.65 -1.49
CA HIS A 514 10.09 4.20 -1.42
C HIS A 514 10.47 3.71 -0.01
N ARG A 515 9.46 3.59 0.85
CA ARG A 515 9.65 3.46 2.31
C ARG A 515 9.43 2.04 2.85
N ARG A 516 8.74 1.18 2.10
CA ARG A 516 8.29 -0.14 2.59
C ARG A 516 9.44 -1.04 3.07
N SER A 517 10.56 -1.03 2.35
CA SER A 517 11.72 -1.85 2.72
C SER A 517 13.04 -1.36 2.13
N VAL A 518 14.13 -1.74 2.79
CA VAL A 518 15.50 -1.66 2.28
C VAL A 518 16.17 -3.02 2.36
N ASN A 519 17.11 -3.28 1.46
CA ASN A 519 17.80 -4.57 1.41
C ASN A 519 19.27 -4.44 1.01
N CYS A 520 20.02 -5.51 1.27
CA CYS A 520 21.34 -5.73 0.70
C CYS A 520 21.56 -7.21 0.36
N GLU A 521 22.35 -7.47 -0.68
CA GLU A 521 22.85 -8.79 -1.03
C GLU A 521 24.35 -8.86 -0.65
N VAL A 522 24.74 -9.82 0.19
CA VAL A 522 26.12 -9.94 0.68
C VAL A 522 26.54 -11.41 0.84
N MET A 523 27.79 -11.71 0.50
CA MET A 523 28.39 -13.02 0.78
C MET A 523 28.85 -13.03 2.24
N LEU A 524 28.33 -13.97 3.03
CA LEU A 524 28.70 -14.13 4.44
C LEU A 524 29.33 -15.51 4.65
N ALA A 525 30.42 -15.53 5.41
CA ALA A 525 31.03 -16.76 5.92
C ALA A 525 30.22 -17.28 7.13
N PRO A 526 30.46 -18.51 7.59
CA PRO A 526 29.86 -19.00 8.82
C PRO A 526 30.21 -18.12 10.01
N GLY A 527 29.22 -17.72 10.80
CA GLY A 527 29.41 -16.85 11.95
C GLY A 527 28.14 -16.13 12.40
N THR A 528 28.29 -15.27 13.41
CA THR A 528 27.21 -14.50 14.00
C THR A 528 27.34 -13.02 13.62
N TYR A 529 26.26 -12.44 13.14
CA TYR A 529 26.20 -11.08 12.63
C TYR A 529 25.12 -10.27 13.36
N GLU A 530 25.40 -9.00 13.59
CA GLU A 530 24.44 -8.03 14.09
C GLU A 530 23.87 -7.23 12.91
N VAL A 531 22.55 -7.17 12.81
CA VAL A 531 21.83 -6.28 11.90
C VAL A 531 21.18 -5.19 12.73
N ILE A 532 21.67 -3.96 12.58
CA ILE A 532 21.33 -2.84 13.44
C ILE A 532 20.48 -1.86 12.63
N PRO A 533 19.17 -1.76 12.93
CA PRO A 533 18.31 -0.80 12.27
C PRO A 533 18.66 0.64 12.69
N GLU A 534 18.51 1.55 11.75
CA GLU A 534 18.47 3.00 11.95
C GLU A 534 17.20 3.51 11.27
N ILE A 535 16.28 4.08 12.04
CA ILE A 535 14.97 4.50 11.54
C ILE A 535 14.86 6.00 11.76
N ILE A 536 14.50 6.71 10.70
CA ILE A 536 14.11 8.11 10.76
C ILE A 536 12.59 8.16 10.72
N ALA A 537 11.97 8.96 11.59
CA ALA A 537 10.54 9.20 11.57
C ALA A 537 10.29 10.68 11.28
N GLU A 538 9.31 10.94 10.43
CA GLU A 538 8.83 12.27 10.09
C GLU A 538 7.36 12.34 10.45
N ARG A 539 6.95 13.41 11.15
CA ARG A 539 5.54 13.64 11.47
C ARG A 539 4.91 14.47 10.36
N ASP A 540 3.82 13.97 9.80
CA ASP A 540 2.91 14.76 8.98
C ASP A 540 1.81 15.35 9.86
N GLU A 541 1.79 16.67 9.97
CA GLU A 541 0.81 17.40 10.78
C GLU A 541 -0.56 17.52 10.09
N GLN A 542 -0.63 17.29 8.78
CA GLN A 542 -1.88 17.28 8.02
C GLN A 542 -2.64 15.96 8.20
N SER A 543 -1.90 14.85 8.33
CA SER A 543 -2.47 13.54 8.59
C SER A 543 -3.18 13.48 9.96
N MET A 544 -4.29 12.75 10.04
CA MET A 544 -5.01 12.53 11.29
C MET A 544 -4.40 11.37 12.11
N PRO A 545 -4.36 11.48 13.46
CA PRO A 545 -4.08 10.33 14.32
C PRO A 545 -5.12 9.23 14.16
N VAL A 546 -4.69 7.97 14.26
CA VAL A 546 -5.53 6.77 14.08
C VAL A 546 -6.78 6.82 14.97
N GLU A 547 -6.64 7.27 16.23
CA GLU A 547 -7.76 7.34 17.18
C GLU A 547 -8.85 8.34 16.76
N LYS A 548 -8.48 9.38 16.01
CA LYS A 548 -9.45 10.33 15.44
C LYS A 548 -10.16 9.73 14.23
N VAL A 549 -9.42 9.09 13.33
CA VAL A 549 -9.98 8.43 12.15
C VAL A 549 -10.98 7.36 12.56
N VAL A 550 -10.63 6.48 13.51
CA VAL A 550 -11.54 5.44 14.03
C VAL A 550 -12.82 6.04 14.61
N ARG A 551 -12.73 7.13 15.38
CA ARG A 551 -13.90 7.78 15.98
C ARG A 551 -14.82 8.39 14.93
N MET A 552 -14.24 8.98 13.89
CA MET A 552 -14.99 9.55 12.76
C MET A 552 -15.67 8.43 11.96
N ALA A 553 -14.88 7.46 11.51
CA ALA A 553 -15.31 6.34 10.67
C ALA A 553 -16.39 5.48 11.33
N ALA A 554 -16.33 5.28 12.65
CA ALA A 554 -17.37 4.54 13.38
C ALA A 554 -18.77 5.19 13.27
N ARG A 555 -18.84 6.47 12.92
CA ARG A 555 -20.09 7.21 12.71
C ARG A 555 -20.44 7.40 11.25
N THR A 556 -19.44 7.64 10.40
CA THR A 556 -19.65 8.01 8.99
C THR A 556 -19.63 6.81 8.05
N ASN A 557 -18.74 5.84 8.28
CA ASN A 557 -18.60 4.64 7.46
C ASN A 557 -18.17 3.41 8.31
N PRO A 558 -19.08 2.88 9.15
CA PRO A 558 -18.75 1.79 10.06
C PRO A 558 -18.45 0.48 9.33
N GLU A 559 -18.99 0.28 8.13
CA GLU A 559 -18.74 -0.93 7.34
C GLU A 559 -17.30 -0.99 6.83
N LYS A 560 -16.84 0.08 6.18
CA LYS A 560 -15.44 0.20 5.74
C LYS A 560 -14.47 0.16 6.91
N LEU A 561 -14.81 0.77 8.05
CA LEU A 561 -14.00 0.68 9.26
C LEU A 561 -13.84 -0.76 9.75
N ARG A 562 -14.89 -1.59 9.70
CA ARG A 562 -14.76 -3.03 10.06
C ARG A 562 -13.84 -3.76 9.10
N GLN A 563 -13.99 -3.52 7.80
CA GLN A 563 -13.16 -4.15 6.76
C GLN A 563 -11.68 -3.78 6.93
N VAL A 564 -11.36 -2.49 6.92
CA VAL A 564 -9.97 -1.98 7.02
C VAL A 564 -9.40 -2.20 8.42
N GLY A 565 -10.22 -2.04 9.46
CA GLY A 565 -9.81 -2.27 10.85
C GLY A 565 -9.44 -3.72 11.14
N LYS A 566 -10.15 -4.71 10.54
CA LYS A 566 -9.75 -6.13 10.65
C LYS A 566 -8.36 -6.34 10.07
N GLN A 567 -8.06 -5.73 8.92
CA GLN A 567 -6.74 -5.85 8.30
C GLN A 567 -5.66 -5.13 9.11
N TYR A 568 -5.95 -3.94 9.65
CA TYR A 568 -5.04 -3.21 10.54
C TYR A 568 -4.63 -4.07 11.75
N ASP A 569 -5.60 -4.69 12.42
CA ASP A 569 -5.37 -5.51 13.60
C ASP A 569 -4.54 -6.76 13.26
N LEU A 570 -4.84 -7.41 12.12
CA LEU A 570 -4.06 -8.54 11.60
C LEU A 570 -2.60 -8.15 11.31
N ALA A 571 -2.38 -6.99 10.69
CA ALA A 571 -1.05 -6.44 10.41
C ALA A 571 -0.25 -6.21 11.70
N HIS A 572 -0.85 -5.50 12.64
CA HIS A 572 -0.20 -5.04 13.87
C HIS A 572 0.00 -6.17 14.88
N ALA A 573 -0.74 -7.28 14.76
CA ALA A 573 -0.51 -8.47 15.56
C ALA A 573 0.89 -9.07 15.39
N LYS A 574 1.56 -8.84 14.23
CA LYS A 574 2.97 -9.22 13.98
C LYS A 574 3.96 -8.60 14.99
N ALA A 575 3.58 -7.51 15.66
CA ALA A 575 4.41 -6.91 16.70
C ALA A 575 4.44 -7.70 18.03
N GLY A 576 3.71 -8.81 18.15
CA GLY A 576 3.70 -9.68 19.34
C GLY A 576 2.89 -9.13 20.53
N ALA A 577 2.10 -8.08 20.33
CA ALA A 577 1.55 -7.29 21.44
C ALA A 577 0.09 -7.59 21.83
N VAL A 578 -0.57 -8.57 21.22
CA VAL A 578 -1.99 -8.86 21.53
C VAL A 578 -2.13 -10.19 22.26
N LYS A 579 -2.16 -10.15 23.60
CA LYS A 579 -3.05 -11.05 24.35
C LYS A 579 -4.41 -10.37 24.38
N VAL A 580 -5.32 -10.76 23.49
CA VAL A 580 -6.75 -10.49 23.73
C VAL A 580 -7.09 -11.27 25.01
N LYS A 581 -7.05 -10.60 26.17
CA LYS A 581 -7.56 -11.22 27.39
C LYS A 581 -9.06 -11.33 27.23
N LYS A 582 -9.59 -12.56 27.12
CA LYS A 582 -10.99 -12.82 27.47
C LYS A 582 -11.25 -12.17 28.82
N PRO A 583 -12.31 -11.36 28.99
CA PRO A 583 -12.66 -10.87 30.32
C PRO A 583 -12.84 -12.09 31.22
N SER A 584 -12.06 -12.15 32.30
CA SER A 584 -12.26 -13.16 33.34
C SER A 584 -13.66 -12.99 33.89
N ASN A 585 -14.44 -14.08 33.94
CA ASN A 585 -15.77 -14.14 34.56
C ASN A 585 -15.76 -13.40 35.91
N GLY A 586 -16.32 -12.19 35.89
CA GLY A 586 -16.35 -11.29 37.04
C GLY A 586 -17.27 -10.09 36.80
N ALA A 587 -18.16 -10.17 35.81
CA ALA A 587 -19.18 -9.16 35.53
C ALA A 587 -20.56 -9.72 35.90
N GLU A 588 -20.75 -10.01 37.18
CA GLU A 588 -22.07 -10.30 37.77
C GLU A 588 -22.57 -9.13 38.65
N SER A 589 -22.04 -7.91 38.47
CA SER A 589 -22.47 -6.73 39.26
C SER A 589 -22.70 -5.43 38.49
N LEU A 590 -22.83 -5.47 37.16
CA LEU A 590 -23.14 -4.27 36.34
C LEU A 590 -24.47 -4.34 35.59
N MET A 591 -25.36 -5.27 35.95
CA MET A 591 -26.74 -5.33 35.43
C MET A 591 -27.81 -4.62 36.29
N ASP A 592 -27.44 -3.96 37.39
CA ASP A 592 -28.39 -3.18 38.21
C ASP A 592 -28.41 -1.67 37.91
N GLY A 593 -27.62 -1.20 36.92
CA GLY A 593 -27.51 0.24 36.60
C GLY A 593 -28.30 0.70 35.37
N MET A 594 -28.85 -0.21 34.57
CA MET A 594 -29.47 0.13 33.26
C MET A 594 -30.99 -0.13 33.19
N SER A 595 -31.66 -0.51 34.28
CA SER A 595 -33.13 -0.57 34.34
C SER A 595 -33.79 0.69 34.92
N ALA A 596 -33.01 1.68 35.41
CA ALA A 596 -33.55 2.90 36.03
C ALA A 596 -33.69 4.11 35.07
N PHE A 597 -33.40 3.96 33.77
CA PHE A 597 -33.46 5.05 32.79
C PHE A 597 -34.63 4.97 31.79
N SER A 598 -35.53 3.98 31.91
CA SER A 598 -36.69 3.82 31.02
C SER A 598 -38.06 4.18 31.61
N GLU A 599 -38.15 4.68 32.86
CA GLU A 599 -39.44 5.04 33.49
C GLU A 599 -39.67 6.53 33.78
N ALA A 600 -38.83 7.44 33.27
CA ALA A 600 -38.96 8.89 33.52
C ALA A 600 -39.38 9.74 32.30
N LYS A 601 -40.03 9.15 31.28
CA LYS A 601 -40.53 9.92 30.11
C LYS A 601 -41.97 9.56 29.68
N ALA A 602 -42.84 9.35 30.67
CA ALA A 602 -44.28 9.24 30.47
C ALA A 602 -45.04 10.00 31.56
N ARG A 603 -44.89 11.33 31.61
CA ARG A 603 -45.79 12.25 32.33
C ARG A 603 -45.46 13.70 31.98
N SER A 604 -46.08 14.22 30.92
CA SER A 604 -46.63 15.59 30.85
C SER A 604 -47.02 15.90 29.39
N VAL A 605 -48.22 15.47 29.01
CA VAL A 605 -49.01 16.16 27.99
C VAL A 605 -50.09 16.92 28.77
N LEU A 606 -50.25 18.20 28.47
CA LEU A 606 -51.45 19.06 28.58
C LEU A 606 -50.97 20.51 28.82
N ASP A 607 -50.89 21.36 27.77
CA ASP A 607 -51.90 22.40 27.50
C ASP A 607 -51.52 23.36 26.34
N ALA A 608 -52.57 23.80 25.63
CA ALA A 608 -52.74 25.01 24.78
C ALA A 608 -51.76 25.31 23.60
N SER A 609 -52.11 25.20 22.31
CA SER A 609 -53.14 25.86 21.45
C SER A 609 -52.76 27.25 20.86
N GLY A 610 -52.73 27.35 19.52
CA GLY A 610 -52.77 28.57 18.68
C GLY A 610 -51.42 29.33 18.57
N THR A 611 -50.93 29.85 17.44
CA THR A 611 -51.55 30.39 16.22
C THR A 611 -50.43 30.62 15.17
N ARG A 612 -50.70 30.51 13.86
CA ARG A 612 -49.90 31.08 12.73
C ARG A 612 -50.60 32.38 12.24
N PRO A 613 -50.09 33.20 11.28
CA PRO A 613 -48.82 33.18 10.51
C PRO A 613 -48.13 34.58 10.43
N GLY A 614 -46.98 34.67 9.74
CA GLY A 614 -46.42 35.93 9.28
C GLY A 614 -45.11 35.75 8.52
N THR A 615 -45.17 35.98 7.21
CA THR A 615 -44.04 36.18 6.30
C THR A 615 -43.22 37.39 6.72
N ASP A 616 -41.93 37.42 6.42
CA ASP A 616 -41.35 38.44 5.55
C ASP A 616 -39.87 38.13 5.26
N THR A 617 -39.58 38.23 3.96
CA THR A 617 -38.28 38.39 3.32
C THR A 617 -37.55 39.60 3.87
N GLU A 618 -36.24 39.50 4.08
CA GLU A 618 -35.30 40.49 3.55
C GLU A 618 -33.85 40.01 3.66
N SER A 619 -33.19 40.12 2.51
CA SER A 619 -31.77 40.02 2.28
C SER A 619 -31.07 41.28 2.79
N GLU A 620 -30.09 41.13 3.67
CA GLU A 620 -29.07 42.16 3.85
C GLU A 620 -27.69 41.49 3.85
N THR A 621 -26.98 41.77 2.76
CA THR A 621 -25.53 41.77 2.70
C THR A 621 -25.01 42.75 3.73
N ASP A 622 -24.13 42.31 4.62
CA ASP A 622 -23.09 43.21 5.10
C ASP A 622 -21.78 42.48 5.33
N SER A 623 -20.78 43.05 4.68
CA SER A 623 -19.36 42.77 4.81
C SER A 623 -18.90 43.18 6.20
N ASP A 624 -18.28 42.26 6.94
CA ASP A 624 -17.45 42.63 8.08
C ASP A 624 -16.07 41.96 7.99
N SER A 625 -15.12 42.87 7.85
CA SER A 625 -13.69 42.82 8.10
C SER A 625 -13.17 41.76 9.07
N GLU A 626 -12.04 41.18 8.66
CA GLU A 626 -10.83 40.95 9.48
C GLU A 626 -11.05 40.96 11.00
N LEU A 627 -11.19 39.75 11.56
CA LEU A 627 -10.97 39.46 12.96
C LEU A 627 -9.92 38.35 13.06
N GLU A 628 -8.64 38.75 13.06
CA GLU A 628 -7.62 38.03 13.80
C GLU A 628 -8.05 37.99 15.27
N CYS A 629 -8.47 36.82 15.77
CA CYS A 629 -8.47 36.59 17.21
C CYS A 629 -8.45 35.10 17.57
N SER A 630 -7.53 34.82 18.49
CA SER A 630 -7.44 33.66 19.39
C SER A 630 -6.86 32.37 18.82
N THR A 631 -5.53 32.30 18.94
CA THR A 631 -4.80 31.18 19.58
C THR A 631 -5.69 30.07 20.15
N ARG A 632 -6.17 29.17 19.29
CA ARG A 632 -6.50 27.80 19.71
C ARG A 632 -5.18 27.17 20.12
N SER A 633 -4.96 27.05 21.42
CA SER A 633 -4.00 26.12 21.99
C SER A 633 -4.36 24.70 21.50
N SER A 634 -3.86 24.32 20.32
CA SER A 634 -3.56 22.92 20.07
C SER A 634 -2.53 22.56 21.14
N LYS A 635 -2.91 21.73 22.10
CA LYS A 635 -1.89 21.05 22.91
C LYS A 635 -1.04 20.26 21.91
N GLU A 636 0.17 20.72 21.65
CA GLU A 636 1.12 20.03 20.79
C GLU A 636 1.22 18.57 21.26
N GLN A 637 0.87 17.63 20.39
CA GLN A 637 0.90 16.22 20.75
C GLN A 637 2.35 15.76 20.92
N PRO A 638 2.68 15.02 21.99
CA PRO A 638 4.05 14.56 22.21
C PRO A 638 4.52 13.66 21.06
N TRP A 639 5.83 13.60 20.84
CA TRP A 639 6.49 12.66 19.96
C TRP A 639 6.24 11.22 20.39
N ASN A 640 5.50 10.50 19.54
CA ASN A 640 5.07 9.13 19.74
C ASN A 640 5.29 8.27 18.49
N ALA A 641 6.44 8.43 17.83
CA ALA A 641 6.78 7.65 16.66
C ALA A 641 7.11 6.20 17.06
N VAL A 642 6.29 5.25 16.61
CA VAL A 642 6.50 3.81 16.84
C VAL A 642 6.36 3.08 15.51
N CYS A 643 7.40 2.36 15.13
CA CYS A 643 7.46 1.57 13.90
C CYS A 643 7.43 0.07 14.23
N ILE A 644 6.77 -0.71 13.37
CA ILE A 644 6.83 -2.17 13.41
C ILE A 644 7.74 -2.58 12.27
N ILE A 645 8.85 -3.23 12.59
CA ILE A 645 9.86 -3.63 11.61
C ILE A 645 10.08 -5.14 11.63
N GLY A 646 10.29 -5.69 10.44
CA GLY A 646 10.59 -7.09 10.19
C GLY A 646 11.93 -7.24 9.49
N LEU A 647 12.80 -8.10 10.00
CA LEU A 647 13.97 -8.57 9.26
C LEU A 647 13.65 -9.92 8.62
N ARG A 648 13.74 -9.99 7.30
CA ARG A 648 13.71 -11.24 6.51
C ARG A 648 15.11 -11.54 5.99
N VAL A 649 15.58 -12.77 6.23
CA VAL A 649 16.88 -13.27 5.78
C VAL A 649 16.62 -14.40 4.78
N LEU A 650 17.08 -14.25 3.55
CA LEU A 650 17.07 -15.32 2.55
C LEU A 650 18.50 -15.81 2.31
N ALA A 651 18.72 -17.12 2.41
CA ALA A 651 20.03 -17.75 2.22
C ALA A 651 19.93 -18.96 1.29
N GLN A 652 20.94 -19.19 0.44
CA GLN A 652 20.99 -20.33 -0.50
C GLN A 652 21.28 -21.69 0.16
N ASN A 653 21.72 -21.68 1.42
CA ASN A 653 22.06 -22.89 2.17
C ASN A 653 21.24 -22.91 3.46
N ALA A 654 20.60 -24.05 3.75
CA ALA A 654 19.81 -24.23 4.96
C ALA A 654 20.71 -24.04 6.20
N GLY A 655 20.23 -23.26 7.18
CA GLY A 655 20.96 -23.02 8.43
C GLY A 655 21.14 -21.54 8.81
N THR A 656 20.18 -20.68 8.50
CA THR A 656 20.13 -19.32 9.08
C THR A 656 19.13 -19.26 10.21
N SER A 657 19.50 -18.62 11.33
CA SER A 657 18.62 -18.34 12.45
C SER A 657 18.58 -16.84 12.71
N ILE A 658 17.45 -16.34 13.22
CA ILE A 658 17.28 -14.92 13.58
C ILE A 658 16.74 -14.85 15.00
N THR A 659 17.42 -14.10 15.86
CA THR A 659 16.95 -13.72 17.19
C THR A 659 17.00 -12.21 17.38
N ILE A 660 16.28 -11.71 18.38
CA ILE A 660 16.30 -10.28 18.74
C ILE A 660 17.20 -10.13 19.97
N SER A 661 18.09 -9.14 19.96
CA SER A 661 19.01 -8.90 21.06
C SER A 661 18.28 -8.71 22.38
N GLY A 662 18.58 -9.54 23.38
CA GLY A 662 17.97 -9.47 24.72
C GLY A 662 16.70 -10.30 24.89
N GLU A 663 16.25 -11.02 23.85
CA GLU A 663 15.28 -12.12 24.00
C GLU A 663 16.04 -13.43 24.32
N PRO A 664 15.47 -14.31 25.16
CA PRO A 664 16.05 -15.62 25.50
C PRO A 664 16.05 -16.61 24.33
#